data_AF-A0A543KM12-F1
#
_entry.id   AF-A0A543KM12-F1
#
_cell.length_a   1.000
_cell.length_b   1.000
_cell.length_c   1.000
_cell.angle_alpha   90.00
_cell.angle_beta   90.00
_cell.angle_gamma   90.00
#
_symmetry.space_group_name_H-M   'P 1'
#
loop_
_entity.id
_entity.type
_entity.pdbx_description
1 polymer ?
#
loop_
_entity_poly.entity_id
_entity_poly.type
_entity_poly.pdbx_seq_one_letter_code
_entity_poly.pdbx_strand_id
1 'polypeptide(L)'
;MTTVSDGGREVLARAHGADLHRLAALLTGDSQDATRLTAEVLAGAPDVLEGPETGDRLERDLVRRFVRTSRRRRDALLPPGGDAGDVLRRLSPRARAAVALLRVEHWDPERAADAVGVSRGRLERLVPAVPGLELALSAQGDQHALAGSDLQAALAAELETRTAAPVRRRPRLLQVAAIALPLALLLGYAVQAGQDDQPPGEPATSLPVASGVDLTAAGWRLDDEGDPPRTVMGLALSDTVPLEPGRRSAVVSVPTNGGAPYGIATYGVLWCDMPPAEDDHLQVPVGRITLDGTEIELPCAGQDGSPPVSRVTPLPAGSTGTFRMEGDLPGDGTALLALYTESDPYAARLPSGVTSDAPAVPDGAAVIDVADALGSSYGGLRTAHPVSVGADSVIRVWAGRAGQVGVTVDGIPATDDGDVAGIVAMFADLTPGQLDGSEAVFTDPRDYQDWSTQQPDLRDGMWLVPAPGSLRTFQIPEQARPAAGERRTVVVEVTTDLTDVPLQVAVLDADVPALALDPVTASTTPTAPALVLGHQLLGQWEVPADGLLRELALPDGQEIPDGSWVLLVRDLEAALGWVSWGEGRAVRGEETASLWPETTLEDAVRALRHPWSVPVPNGPGPVSVAAPPALGHPPTTVLAYAPVPYEDFDFAAAARPPDVRPAGEPAPVADEWPGFGRVTVQDGATQEDLDDGRVTLTAAGAPWLGARVTTEGRGRMRFLVDGEPAEALWGTDGWWSSWTLEAVTGELELAWPGGGLGREIEVTVEVEDYEDFSIELLTQ
;
A
#
# COMPACT_ATOMS: atom_id res chain seq x y z
N MET A 1 4.33 -0.44 -76.43
CA MET A 1 3.77 -0.68 -75.09
C MET A 1 3.18 -2.07 -75.12
N THR A 2 4.01 -3.06 -74.80
CA THR A 2 3.67 -4.48 -74.78
C THR A 2 3.17 -4.81 -73.38
N THR A 3 1.95 -5.33 -73.28
CA THR A 3 1.41 -5.96 -72.07
C THR A 3 2.34 -7.12 -71.71
N VAL A 4 3.03 -7.00 -70.58
CA VAL A 4 3.82 -8.09 -69.98
C VAL A 4 2.83 -9.21 -69.63
N SER A 5 3.12 -10.44 -70.03
CA SER A 5 2.23 -11.56 -69.79
C SER A 5 2.30 -12.00 -68.32
N ASP A 6 1.26 -11.71 -67.53
CA ASP A 6 1.15 -12.17 -66.14
C ASP A 6 1.27 -13.70 -66.00
N GLY A 7 0.94 -14.46 -67.05
CA GLY A 7 1.01 -15.93 -67.06
C GLY A 7 2.43 -16.53 -66.90
N GLY A 8 3.50 -15.81 -67.25
CA GLY A 8 4.88 -16.35 -67.12
C GLY A 8 5.38 -16.38 -65.66
N ARG A 9 5.00 -15.37 -64.87
CA ARG A 9 5.45 -15.21 -63.48
C ARG A 9 4.72 -16.14 -62.52
N GLU A 10 3.43 -16.36 -62.75
CA GLU A 10 2.65 -17.34 -61.99
C GLU A 10 3.19 -18.76 -62.17
N VAL A 11 3.68 -19.10 -63.37
CA VAL A 11 4.30 -20.41 -63.64
C VAL A 11 5.62 -20.56 -62.88
N LEU A 12 6.48 -19.54 -62.88
CA LEU A 12 7.73 -19.55 -62.11
C LEU A 12 7.48 -19.58 -60.59
N ALA A 13 6.50 -18.82 -60.10
CA ALA A 13 6.12 -18.82 -58.69
C ALA A 13 5.58 -20.19 -58.25
N ARG A 14 4.80 -20.87 -59.10
CA ARG A 14 4.30 -22.22 -58.80
C ARG A 14 5.40 -23.29 -58.84
N ALA A 15 6.37 -23.16 -59.75
CA ALA A 15 7.43 -24.13 -59.95
C ALA A 15 8.60 -23.99 -58.96
N HIS A 16 8.96 -22.76 -58.57
CA HIS A 16 10.16 -22.47 -57.78
C HIS A 16 9.90 -21.61 -56.54
N GLY A 17 8.68 -21.12 -56.34
CA GLY A 17 8.37 -20.18 -55.26
C GLY A 17 8.64 -20.74 -53.87
N ALA A 18 8.35 -22.03 -53.64
CA ALA A 18 8.57 -22.68 -52.34
C ALA A 18 10.07 -22.76 -51.99
N ASP A 19 10.90 -23.26 -52.91
CA ASP A 19 12.35 -23.39 -52.69
C ASP A 19 13.02 -22.02 -52.53
N LEU A 20 12.62 -21.04 -53.35
CA LEU A 20 13.11 -19.67 -53.25
C LEU A 20 12.69 -18.99 -51.95
N HIS A 21 11.45 -19.21 -51.50
CA HIS A 21 10.94 -18.63 -50.26
C HIS A 21 11.60 -19.24 -49.03
N ARG A 22 11.82 -20.57 -49.01
CA ARG A 22 12.58 -21.24 -47.96
C ARG A 22 14.01 -20.70 -47.88
N LEU A 23 14.71 -20.57 -49.01
CA LEU A 23 16.04 -19.96 -49.04
C LEU A 23 16.01 -18.50 -48.58
N ALA A 24 15.00 -17.72 -48.98
CA ALA A 24 14.83 -16.34 -48.53
C ALA A 24 14.57 -16.25 -47.01
N ALA A 25 13.82 -17.18 -46.44
CA ALA A 25 13.54 -17.28 -45.01
C ALA A 25 14.82 -17.57 -44.21
N LEU A 26 15.68 -18.50 -44.67
CA LEU A 26 17.00 -18.74 -44.08
C LEU A 26 17.84 -17.45 -44.06
N LEU A 27 17.83 -16.70 -45.16
CA LEU A 27 18.65 -15.49 -45.31
C LEU A 27 18.12 -14.30 -44.48
N THR A 28 16.80 -14.09 -44.45
CA THR A 28 16.18 -12.89 -43.87
C THR A 28 15.76 -13.08 -42.42
N GLY A 29 15.30 -14.28 -42.06
CA GLY A 29 14.69 -14.55 -40.75
C GLY A 29 13.38 -13.83 -40.48
N ASP A 30 12.64 -13.54 -41.54
CA ASP A 30 11.32 -12.94 -41.45
C ASP A 30 10.48 -13.32 -42.67
N SER A 31 9.21 -13.67 -42.46
CA SER A 31 8.32 -14.15 -43.52
C SER A 31 7.95 -13.06 -44.53
N GLN A 32 7.81 -11.80 -44.11
CA GLN A 32 7.49 -10.69 -45.01
C GLN A 32 8.68 -10.32 -45.87
N ASP A 33 9.87 -10.21 -45.30
CA ASP A 33 11.12 -9.93 -46.01
C ASP A 33 11.51 -11.08 -46.95
N ALA A 34 11.27 -12.34 -46.55
CA ALA A 34 11.41 -13.50 -47.41
C ALA A 34 10.47 -13.43 -48.62
N THR A 35 9.18 -13.16 -48.39
CA THR A 35 8.18 -12.98 -49.46
C THR A 35 8.57 -11.84 -50.39
N ARG A 36 8.98 -10.71 -49.83
CA ARG A 36 9.43 -9.52 -50.57
C ARG A 36 10.61 -9.85 -51.46
N LEU A 37 11.64 -10.52 -50.93
CA LEU A 37 12.84 -10.90 -51.65
C LEU A 37 12.55 -11.92 -52.76
N THR A 38 11.74 -12.94 -52.48
CA THR A 38 11.32 -13.94 -53.47
C THR A 38 10.54 -13.31 -54.62
N ALA A 39 9.56 -12.46 -54.31
CA ALA A 39 8.84 -11.69 -55.31
C ALA A 39 9.77 -10.75 -56.10
N GLU A 40 10.88 -10.26 -55.53
CA GLU A 40 11.81 -9.34 -56.20
C GLU A 40 12.61 -10.06 -57.28
N VAL A 41 12.97 -11.31 -57.00
CA VAL A 41 13.69 -12.20 -57.90
C VAL A 41 12.76 -12.67 -59.01
N LEU A 42 11.55 -13.13 -58.66
CA LEU A 42 10.55 -13.57 -59.63
C LEU A 42 10.09 -12.43 -60.57
N ALA A 43 9.90 -11.21 -60.07
CA ALA A 43 9.54 -10.06 -60.89
C ALA A 43 10.68 -9.62 -61.84
N GLY A 44 11.94 -9.90 -61.48
CA GLY A 44 13.13 -9.61 -62.28
C GLY A 44 13.53 -10.71 -63.27
N ALA A 45 12.87 -11.88 -63.22
CA ALA A 45 13.16 -13.01 -64.08
C ALA A 45 12.64 -12.77 -65.52
N PRO A 46 13.39 -13.13 -66.58
CA PRO A 46 12.91 -13.06 -67.95
C PRO A 46 11.71 -14.00 -68.21
N ASP A 47 10.74 -13.53 -68.99
CA ASP A 47 9.45 -14.22 -69.28
C ASP A 47 9.60 -15.59 -69.98
N VAL A 48 10.79 -15.94 -70.47
CA VAL A 48 11.12 -17.22 -71.11
C VAL A 48 12.35 -17.82 -70.43
N LEU A 49 12.11 -18.65 -69.42
CA LEU A 49 13.11 -19.54 -68.82
C LEU A 49 12.56 -20.97 -68.89
N GLU A 50 12.91 -21.69 -69.96
CA GLU A 50 12.62 -23.12 -70.07
C GLU A 50 13.94 -23.89 -69.96
N GLY A 51 14.13 -24.61 -68.86
CA GLY A 51 15.26 -25.51 -68.65
C GLY A 51 15.53 -25.81 -67.17
N PRO A 52 16.19 -26.96 -66.86
CA PRO A 52 16.52 -27.37 -65.48
C PRO A 52 17.48 -26.41 -64.76
N GLU A 53 18.17 -25.53 -65.49
CA GLU A 53 19.09 -24.52 -64.93
C GLU A 53 18.37 -23.27 -64.37
N THR A 54 17.05 -23.18 -64.55
CA THR A 54 16.23 -22.01 -64.16
C THR A 54 16.21 -21.81 -62.64
N GLY A 55 15.99 -22.89 -61.87
CA GLY A 55 15.95 -22.83 -60.41
C GLY A 55 17.27 -22.34 -59.81
N ASP A 56 18.39 -22.94 -60.23
CA ASP A 56 19.73 -22.57 -59.76
C ASP A 56 20.06 -21.09 -60.07
N ARG A 57 19.65 -20.58 -61.23
CA ARG A 57 19.84 -19.16 -61.56
C ARG A 57 19.03 -18.25 -60.64
N LEU A 58 17.77 -18.60 -60.36
CA LEU A 58 16.90 -17.82 -59.47
C LEU A 58 17.42 -17.83 -58.03
N GLU A 59 17.89 -18.97 -57.53
CA GLU A 59 18.51 -19.08 -56.20
C GLU A 59 19.77 -18.22 -56.09
N ARG A 60 20.64 -18.24 -57.11
CA ARG A 60 21.83 -17.39 -57.16
C ARG A 60 21.49 -15.91 -57.21
N ASP A 61 20.50 -15.52 -58.00
CA ASP A 61 20.04 -14.12 -58.09
C ASP A 61 19.42 -13.66 -56.76
N LEU A 62 18.72 -14.55 -56.04
CA LEU A 62 18.17 -14.31 -54.71
C LEU A 62 19.25 -14.01 -53.68
N VAL A 63 20.27 -14.88 -53.58
CA VAL A 63 21.42 -14.68 -52.67
C VAL A 63 22.15 -13.39 -52.99
N ARG A 64 22.44 -13.14 -54.28
CA ARG A 64 23.14 -11.90 -54.72
C ARG A 64 22.35 -10.66 -54.35
N ARG A 65 21.03 -10.72 -54.51
CA ARG A 65 20.14 -9.60 -54.18
C ARG A 65 20.11 -9.36 -52.68
N PHE A 66 19.93 -10.39 -51.86
CA PHE A 66 20.00 -10.32 -50.41
C PHE A 66 21.31 -9.68 -49.92
N VAL A 67 22.47 -10.18 -50.38
CA VAL A 67 23.78 -9.65 -49.99
C VAL A 67 23.96 -8.18 -50.39
N ARG A 68 23.33 -7.76 -51.51
CA ARG A 68 23.44 -6.38 -52.04
C ARG A 68 22.50 -5.40 -51.34
N THR A 69 21.29 -5.81 -51.00
CA THR A 69 20.25 -4.95 -50.40
C THR A 69 20.34 -4.88 -48.89
N SER A 70 20.92 -5.89 -48.24
CA SER A 70 21.09 -5.94 -46.79
C SER A 70 22.04 -4.85 -46.28
N ARG A 71 21.73 -4.27 -45.11
CA ARG A 71 22.58 -3.27 -44.45
C ARG A 71 23.96 -3.88 -44.17
N ARG A 72 25.03 -3.18 -44.60
CA ARG A 72 26.41 -3.62 -44.37
C ARG A 72 26.74 -3.57 -42.86
N ARG A 73 26.69 -4.71 -42.18
CA ARG A 73 27.35 -4.90 -40.88
C ARG A 73 28.83 -5.23 -41.12
N ARG A 74 29.74 -4.63 -40.33
CA ARG A 74 31.16 -5.00 -40.37
C ARG A 74 31.29 -6.41 -39.79
N ASP A 75 32.10 -7.26 -40.44
CA ASP A 75 32.45 -8.59 -39.95
C ASP A 75 33.20 -8.41 -38.61
N ALA A 76 32.50 -8.48 -37.48
CA ALA A 76 33.11 -8.52 -36.16
C ALA A 76 33.59 -9.94 -35.89
N LEU A 77 34.78 -10.09 -35.32
CA LEU A 77 35.25 -11.38 -34.80
C LEU A 77 34.32 -11.80 -33.67
N LEU A 78 33.54 -12.85 -33.89
CA LEU A 78 32.68 -13.45 -32.87
C LEU A 78 33.57 -14.07 -31.78
N PRO A 79 33.31 -13.82 -30.49
CA PRO A 79 34.03 -14.48 -29.41
C PRO A 79 33.79 -16.01 -29.47
N PRO A 80 34.81 -16.84 -29.18
CA PRO A 80 34.64 -18.28 -29.10
C PRO A 80 33.76 -18.64 -27.89
N GLY A 81 32.65 -19.36 -28.11
CA GLY A 81 31.80 -19.94 -27.06
C GLY A 81 30.36 -19.42 -26.94
N GLY A 82 29.86 -18.61 -27.88
CA GLY A 82 28.45 -18.20 -27.88
C GLY A 82 27.48 -19.29 -28.36
N ASP A 83 26.24 -19.23 -27.90
CA ASP A 83 25.14 -20.08 -28.37
C ASP A 83 24.87 -19.89 -29.89
N ALA A 84 24.36 -20.93 -30.54
CA ALA A 84 24.08 -20.95 -31.99
C ALA A 84 23.11 -19.85 -32.41
N GLY A 85 22.10 -19.53 -31.59
CA GLY A 85 21.13 -18.45 -31.85
C GLY A 85 21.75 -17.05 -31.80
N ASP A 86 22.64 -16.83 -30.84
CA ASP A 86 23.35 -15.55 -30.71
C ASP A 86 24.33 -15.31 -31.85
N VAL A 87 25.04 -16.36 -32.26
CA VAL A 87 25.92 -16.33 -33.42
C VAL A 87 25.12 -16.00 -34.67
N LEU A 88 23.96 -16.65 -34.86
CA LEU A 88 23.06 -16.44 -35.99
C LEU A 88 22.57 -14.98 -36.11
N ARG A 89 22.19 -14.34 -34.99
CA ARG A 89 21.75 -12.92 -34.94
C ARG A 89 22.87 -11.93 -35.28
N ARG A 90 24.13 -12.32 -35.06
CA ARG A 90 25.32 -11.49 -35.28
C ARG A 90 26.02 -11.72 -36.62
N LEU A 91 25.63 -12.72 -37.40
CA LEU A 91 26.21 -12.98 -38.72
C LEU A 91 26.05 -11.77 -39.66
N SER A 92 27.12 -11.43 -40.38
CA SER A 92 27.00 -10.49 -41.50
C SER A 92 26.17 -11.13 -42.63
N PRO A 93 25.54 -10.36 -43.52
CA PRO A 93 24.73 -10.93 -44.61
C PRO A 93 25.49 -11.95 -45.48
N ARG A 94 26.80 -11.76 -45.68
CA ARG A 94 27.64 -12.73 -46.41
C ARG A 94 27.96 -13.97 -45.60
N ALA A 95 28.22 -13.82 -44.30
CA ALA A 95 28.43 -14.97 -43.41
C ALA A 95 27.17 -15.81 -43.30
N ARG A 96 26.02 -15.16 -43.14
CA ARG A 96 24.71 -15.82 -43.11
C ARG A 96 24.41 -16.57 -44.40
N ALA A 97 24.62 -15.94 -45.56
CA ALA A 97 24.47 -16.61 -46.85
C ALA A 97 25.46 -17.78 -47.02
N ALA A 98 26.71 -17.65 -46.57
CA ALA A 98 27.68 -18.73 -46.64
C ALA A 98 27.28 -19.94 -45.77
N VAL A 99 26.77 -19.70 -44.55
CA VAL A 99 26.28 -20.75 -43.66
C VAL A 99 25.04 -21.42 -44.27
N ALA A 100 24.06 -20.65 -44.75
CA ALA A 100 22.85 -21.18 -45.39
C ALA A 100 23.19 -22.11 -46.56
N LEU A 101 24.02 -21.63 -47.50
CA LEU A 101 24.34 -22.40 -48.71
C LEU A 101 25.19 -23.64 -48.43
N LEU A 102 26.18 -23.56 -47.55
CA LEU A 102 27.10 -24.67 -47.31
C LEU A 102 26.58 -25.69 -46.30
N ARG A 103 25.88 -25.23 -45.25
CA ARG A 103 25.51 -26.08 -44.10
C ARG A 103 24.07 -26.56 -44.14
N VAL A 104 23.15 -25.78 -44.73
CA VAL A 104 21.72 -26.13 -44.81
C VAL A 104 21.36 -26.63 -46.21
N GLU A 105 21.69 -25.87 -47.25
CA GLU A 105 21.37 -26.24 -48.65
C GLU A 105 22.39 -27.18 -49.31
N HIS A 106 23.51 -27.46 -48.62
CA HIS A 106 24.57 -28.37 -49.07
C HIS A 106 25.14 -28.09 -50.48
N TRP A 107 25.23 -26.82 -50.86
CA TRP A 107 25.87 -26.42 -52.12
C TRP A 107 27.37 -26.70 -52.09
N ASP A 108 27.94 -26.96 -53.27
CA ASP A 108 29.39 -27.05 -53.39
C ASP A 108 30.05 -25.67 -53.10
N PRO A 109 31.28 -25.66 -52.55
CA PRO A 109 31.95 -24.41 -52.18
C PRO A 109 32.20 -23.43 -53.34
N GLU A 110 32.27 -23.89 -54.59
CA GLU A 110 32.52 -23.03 -55.74
C GLU A 110 31.23 -22.32 -56.18
N ARG A 111 30.11 -23.05 -56.23
CA ARG A 111 28.76 -22.52 -56.47
C ARG A 111 28.35 -21.53 -55.38
N ALA A 112 28.58 -21.85 -54.10
CA ALA A 112 28.29 -20.95 -52.99
C ALA A 112 29.16 -19.67 -53.01
N ALA A 113 30.44 -19.78 -53.39
CA ALA A 113 31.34 -18.64 -53.52
C ALA A 113 30.88 -17.67 -54.63
N ASP A 114 30.45 -18.20 -55.78
CA ASP A 114 29.90 -17.42 -56.89
C ASP A 114 28.58 -16.71 -56.53
N ALA A 115 27.71 -17.37 -55.75
CA ALA A 115 26.45 -16.79 -55.29
C ALA A 115 26.67 -15.64 -54.29
N VAL A 116 27.57 -15.82 -53.32
CA VAL A 116 27.87 -14.81 -52.28
C VAL A 116 28.76 -13.67 -52.82
N GLY A 117 29.46 -13.91 -53.94
CA GLY A 117 30.37 -12.94 -54.58
C GLY A 117 31.70 -12.80 -53.85
N VAL A 118 32.28 -13.91 -53.40
CA VAL A 118 33.58 -13.97 -52.70
C VAL A 118 34.45 -15.08 -53.27
N SER A 119 35.76 -15.09 -52.97
CA SER A 119 36.62 -16.23 -53.31
C SER A 119 36.37 -17.43 -52.39
N ARG A 120 36.62 -18.66 -52.85
CA ARG A 120 36.47 -19.89 -52.05
C ARG A 120 37.15 -19.82 -50.68
N GLY A 121 38.43 -19.42 -50.62
CA GLY A 121 39.14 -19.27 -49.35
C GLY A 121 38.65 -18.12 -48.45
N ARG A 122 37.82 -17.21 -48.97
CA ARG A 122 37.09 -16.23 -48.15
C ARG A 122 35.75 -16.77 -47.67
N LEU A 123 35.06 -17.58 -48.48
CA LEU A 123 33.82 -18.26 -48.10
C LEU A 123 34.03 -19.18 -46.89
N GLU A 124 35.09 -19.99 -46.88
CA GLU A 124 35.40 -20.89 -45.75
C GLU A 124 35.65 -20.13 -44.44
N ARG A 125 36.18 -18.91 -44.51
CA ARG A 125 36.40 -18.05 -43.32
C ARG A 125 35.14 -17.33 -42.84
N LEU A 126 34.09 -17.29 -43.67
CA LEU A 126 32.82 -16.65 -43.33
C LEU A 126 31.88 -17.59 -42.56
N VAL A 127 32.19 -18.90 -42.49
CA VAL A 127 31.38 -19.90 -41.81
C VAL A 127 31.97 -20.18 -40.42
N PRO A 128 31.33 -19.72 -39.33
CA PRO A 128 31.80 -20.03 -37.98
C PRO A 128 31.76 -21.53 -37.69
N ALA A 129 32.72 -22.02 -36.91
CA ALA A 129 32.74 -23.39 -36.41
C ALA A 129 32.01 -23.50 -35.06
N VAL A 130 30.71 -23.25 -35.05
CA VAL A 130 29.85 -23.30 -33.85
C VAL A 130 28.91 -24.50 -33.99
N PRO A 131 28.93 -25.48 -33.05
CA PRO A 131 28.02 -26.62 -33.09
C PRO A 131 26.55 -26.18 -33.09
N GLY A 132 25.69 -26.80 -33.91
CA GLY A 132 24.25 -26.53 -33.91
C GLY A 132 23.82 -25.27 -34.67
N LEU A 133 24.75 -24.50 -35.26
CA LEU A 133 24.42 -23.32 -36.05
C LEU A 133 23.57 -23.66 -37.29
N GLU A 134 23.82 -24.82 -37.90
CA GLU A 134 23.01 -25.36 -39.00
C GLU A 134 21.58 -25.70 -38.56
N LEU A 135 21.40 -26.22 -37.35
CA LEU A 135 20.09 -26.55 -36.79
C LEU A 135 19.30 -25.29 -36.47
N ALA A 136 19.94 -24.31 -35.80
CA ALA A 136 19.34 -23.02 -35.50
C ALA A 136 18.91 -22.27 -36.78
N LEU A 137 19.77 -22.27 -37.80
CA LEU A 137 19.45 -21.64 -39.08
C LEU A 137 18.32 -22.40 -39.82
N SER A 138 18.33 -23.75 -39.81
CA SER A 138 17.25 -24.54 -40.42
C SER A 138 15.91 -24.31 -39.72
N ALA A 139 15.88 -24.35 -38.38
CA ALA A 139 14.68 -24.10 -37.59
C ALA A 139 14.08 -22.72 -37.89
N GLN A 140 14.94 -21.70 -38.00
CA GLN A 140 14.53 -20.35 -38.37
C GLN A 140 14.04 -20.26 -39.83
N GLY A 141 14.56 -21.11 -40.72
CA GLY A 141 14.02 -21.26 -42.07
C GLY A 141 12.63 -21.88 -42.07
N ASP A 142 12.45 -22.95 -41.30
CA ASP A 142 11.20 -23.71 -41.22
C ASP A 142 10.09 -22.90 -40.52
N GLN A 143 10.44 -22.07 -39.52
CA GLN A 143 9.50 -21.16 -38.85
C GLN A 143 8.94 -20.08 -39.79
N HIS A 144 9.76 -19.56 -40.71
CA HIS A 144 9.38 -18.41 -41.55
C HIS A 144 9.04 -18.75 -43.00
N ALA A 145 9.35 -19.97 -43.45
CA ALA A 145 9.01 -20.42 -44.80
C ALA A 145 7.50 -20.67 -44.91
N LEU A 146 6.86 -19.99 -45.86
CA LEU A 146 5.46 -20.25 -46.20
C LEU A 146 5.40 -21.38 -47.23
N ALA A 147 4.33 -22.17 -47.19
CA ALA A 147 4.07 -23.25 -48.14
C ALA A 147 2.63 -23.21 -48.64
N GLY A 148 2.35 -23.95 -49.73
CA GLY A 148 0.99 -24.18 -50.21
C GLY A 148 0.23 -22.90 -50.59
N SER A 149 -1.02 -22.80 -50.15
CA SER A 149 -1.93 -21.68 -50.45
C SER A 149 -1.45 -20.35 -49.86
N ASP A 150 -0.82 -20.38 -48.69
CA ASP A 150 -0.43 -19.18 -47.96
C ASP A 150 0.73 -18.48 -48.67
N LEU A 151 1.69 -19.27 -49.17
CA LEU A 151 2.75 -18.76 -50.03
C LEU A 151 2.20 -18.18 -51.35
N GLN A 152 1.23 -18.85 -51.97
CA GLN A 152 0.63 -18.40 -53.23
C GLN A 152 -0.09 -17.06 -53.05
N ALA A 153 -0.87 -16.91 -51.98
CA ALA A 153 -1.56 -15.66 -51.65
C ALA A 153 -0.57 -14.52 -51.35
N ALA A 154 0.46 -14.78 -50.53
CA ALA A 154 1.46 -13.79 -50.16
C ALA A 154 2.30 -13.32 -51.36
N LEU A 155 2.73 -14.25 -52.23
CA LEU A 155 3.47 -13.91 -53.45
C LEU A 155 2.60 -13.19 -54.48
N ALA A 156 1.33 -13.58 -54.65
CA ALA A 156 0.41 -12.92 -55.57
C ALA A 156 0.20 -11.45 -55.17
N ALA A 157 -0.09 -11.20 -53.89
CA ALA A 157 -0.24 -9.86 -53.36
C ALA A 157 1.02 -9.01 -53.61
N GLU A 158 2.21 -9.50 -53.25
CA GLU A 158 3.46 -8.75 -53.40
C GLU A 158 3.89 -8.53 -54.86
N LEU A 159 3.57 -9.46 -55.77
CA LEU A 159 3.80 -9.28 -57.21
C LEU A 159 2.84 -8.25 -57.83
N GLU A 160 1.60 -8.18 -57.35
CA GLU A 160 0.60 -7.18 -57.75
C GLU A 160 1.02 -5.77 -57.31
N THR A 161 1.48 -5.59 -56.06
CA THR A 161 1.97 -4.30 -55.55
C THR A 161 3.10 -3.72 -56.41
N ARG A 162 3.90 -4.59 -57.05
CA ARG A 162 5.08 -4.16 -57.83
C ARG A 162 4.84 -3.98 -59.30
N THR A 163 3.89 -4.71 -59.87
CA THR A 163 3.40 -4.44 -61.22
C THR A 163 2.61 -3.12 -61.26
N ALA A 164 1.99 -2.73 -60.14
CA ALA A 164 1.24 -1.48 -60.01
C ALA A 164 2.07 -0.21 -59.73
N ALA A 165 3.38 -0.28 -59.46
CA ALA A 165 4.17 0.89 -59.06
C ALA A 165 4.64 1.76 -60.26
N PRO A 166 4.19 3.03 -60.41
CA PRO A 166 4.70 3.90 -61.45
C PRO A 166 6.12 4.39 -61.13
N VAL A 167 7.00 4.35 -62.13
CA VAL A 167 8.36 4.90 -62.08
C VAL A 167 8.33 6.40 -61.78
N ARG A 168 8.69 6.81 -60.56
CA ARG A 168 9.07 8.20 -60.27
C ARG A 168 10.43 8.29 -59.57
N ARG A 169 11.36 8.95 -60.27
CA ARG A 169 12.71 9.30 -59.82
C ARG A 169 12.66 10.53 -58.89
N ARG A 170 13.15 10.37 -57.63
CA ARG A 170 13.87 11.32 -56.72
C ARG A 170 13.16 12.64 -56.28
N PRO A 171 13.67 13.37 -55.25
CA PRO A 171 14.61 13.05 -54.14
C PRO A 171 14.08 13.42 -52.72
N ARG A 172 14.92 13.16 -51.71
CA ARG A 172 14.78 13.40 -50.25
C ARG A 172 14.46 14.86 -49.87
N LEU A 173 13.54 15.07 -48.93
CA LEU A 173 13.73 15.89 -47.71
C LEU A 173 12.52 15.73 -46.75
N LEU A 174 12.84 15.61 -45.45
CA LEU A 174 12.09 15.89 -44.22
C LEU A 174 10.57 16.20 -44.31
N GLN A 175 9.76 15.53 -43.49
CA GLN A 175 9.20 16.13 -42.27
C GLN A 175 8.41 15.12 -41.42
N VAL A 176 8.61 15.28 -40.11
CA VAL A 176 7.88 14.75 -38.97
C VAL A 176 6.47 15.38 -38.94
N ALA A 177 5.44 14.58 -38.67
CA ALA A 177 4.30 14.99 -37.84
C ALA A 177 3.43 13.77 -37.50
N ALA A 178 3.15 13.63 -36.22
CA ALA A 178 2.19 12.72 -35.62
C ALA A 178 0.76 12.95 -36.16
N ILE A 179 -0.10 11.94 -35.99
CA ILE A 179 -1.28 12.02 -35.13
C ILE A 179 -1.94 10.65 -35.06
N ALA A 180 -2.30 10.31 -33.83
CA ALA A 180 -2.99 9.13 -33.37
C ALA A 180 -4.37 8.94 -34.02
N LEU A 181 -4.79 7.68 -34.11
CA LEU A 181 -6.10 7.19 -33.67
C LEU A 181 -6.00 5.64 -33.65
N PRO A 182 -6.73 4.96 -32.74
CA PRO A 182 -7.89 4.30 -33.31
C PRO A 182 -9.16 4.41 -32.47
N LEU A 183 -10.24 4.53 -33.24
CA LEU A 183 -11.63 4.29 -32.88
C LEU A 183 -11.83 2.78 -32.70
N ALA A 184 -12.41 2.40 -31.56
CA ALA A 184 -13.51 1.45 -31.33
C ALA A 184 -13.57 0.05 -32.03
N LEU A 185 -14.35 -0.85 -31.38
CA LEU A 185 -15.03 -2.07 -31.91
C LEU A 185 -14.16 -3.37 -31.83
N LEU A 186 -14.57 -4.54 -31.29
CA LEU A 186 -15.86 -5.19 -30.98
C LEU A 186 -15.65 -6.41 -30.05
N LEU A 187 -16.73 -6.84 -29.37
CA LEU A 187 -17.26 -8.21 -29.15
C LEU A 187 -16.23 -9.34 -28.94
N GLY A 188 -16.24 -10.11 -27.85
CA GLY A 188 -17.38 -10.84 -27.29
C GLY A 188 -17.32 -12.31 -27.71
N TYR A 189 -17.11 -13.23 -26.77
CA TYR A 189 -17.62 -14.60 -26.80
C TYR A 189 -17.60 -15.20 -25.39
N ALA A 190 -18.79 -15.57 -24.90
CA ALA A 190 -18.99 -16.61 -23.91
C ALA A 190 -19.05 -17.97 -24.64
N VAL A 191 -18.72 -19.08 -23.97
CA VAL A 191 -19.47 -20.37 -23.96
C VAL A 191 -18.66 -21.51 -23.31
N GLN A 192 -19.19 -21.97 -22.17
CA GLN A 192 -19.40 -23.34 -21.65
C GLN A 192 -18.28 -24.39 -21.45
N ALA A 193 -18.18 -24.77 -20.17
CA ALA A 193 -18.48 -26.09 -19.59
C ALA A 193 -17.83 -27.36 -20.19
N GLY A 194 -16.94 -27.95 -19.39
CA GLY A 194 -16.59 -29.37 -19.42
C GLY A 194 -16.45 -29.87 -17.99
N GLN A 195 -17.45 -30.63 -17.56
CA GLN A 195 -17.54 -31.35 -16.29
C GLN A 195 -16.96 -32.76 -16.54
N ASP A 196 -15.97 -33.19 -15.76
CA ASP A 196 -15.63 -34.61 -15.61
C ASP A 196 -15.21 -34.89 -14.16
N ASP A 197 -15.96 -35.81 -13.54
CA ASP A 197 -15.76 -36.36 -12.20
C ASP A 197 -14.60 -37.39 -12.19
N GLN A 198 -13.62 -37.23 -11.28
CA GLN A 198 -12.88 -38.35 -10.69
C GLN A 198 -12.15 -37.97 -9.38
N PRO A 199 -12.36 -38.67 -8.25
CA PRO A 199 -11.52 -38.57 -7.04
C PRO A 199 -10.67 -39.86 -6.83
N PRO A 200 -9.78 -39.92 -5.82
CA PRO A 200 -8.64 -39.04 -5.60
C PRO A 200 -7.32 -39.85 -5.69
N GLY A 201 -6.28 -39.24 -6.25
CA GLY A 201 -4.90 -39.61 -5.97
C GLY A 201 -4.24 -38.39 -5.36
N GLU A 202 -3.63 -38.53 -4.18
CA GLU A 202 -2.78 -37.49 -3.60
C GLU A 202 -1.58 -37.26 -4.53
N PRO A 203 -1.33 -36.01 -4.93
CA PRO A 203 0.03 -35.50 -4.87
C PRO A 203 0.10 -34.13 -4.20
N ALA A 204 1.32 -33.82 -3.76
CA ALA A 204 1.75 -32.63 -3.06
C ALA A 204 1.08 -31.31 -3.53
N THR A 205 0.63 -30.53 -2.55
CA THR A 205 0.04 -29.21 -2.68
C THR A 205 1.04 -28.21 -3.29
N SER A 206 1.08 -28.11 -4.62
CA SER A 206 1.55 -26.89 -5.28
C SER A 206 0.32 -26.04 -5.60
N LEU A 207 0.19 -24.92 -4.88
CA LEU A 207 -0.85 -23.92 -5.11
C LEU A 207 -0.80 -23.42 -6.56
N PRO A 208 -1.95 -23.23 -7.24
CA PRO A 208 -1.97 -22.62 -8.56
C PRO A 208 -1.54 -21.15 -8.47
N VAL A 209 -0.62 -20.74 -9.34
CA VAL A 209 -0.26 -19.33 -9.56
C VAL A 209 -1.51 -18.59 -10.04
N ALA A 210 -2.12 -17.82 -9.15
CA ALA A 210 -3.19 -16.90 -9.50
C ALA A 210 -2.66 -15.92 -10.56
N SER A 211 -3.40 -15.73 -11.65
CA SER A 211 -3.15 -14.62 -12.58
C SER A 211 -3.19 -13.32 -11.80
N GLY A 212 -2.01 -12.77 -11.51
CA GLY A 212 -1.87 -11.65 -10.57
C GLY A 212 -2.50 -10.37 -11.11
N VAL A 213 -2.95 -9.54 -10.18
CA VAL A 213 -3.47 -8.20 -10.46
C VAL A 213 -2.34 -7.36 -11.04
N ASP A 214 -2.56 -6.69 -12.17
CA ASP A 214 -1.61 -5.72 -12.70
C ASP A 214 -1.55 -4.49 -11.78
N LEU A 215 -0.41 -4.31 -11.09
CA LEU A 215 -0.19 -3.21 -10.16
C LEU A 215 0.41 -1.96 -10.81
N THR A 216 0.55 -1.92 -12.14
CA THR A 216 1.08 -0.77 -12.88
C THR A 216 0.24 0.49 -12.63
N ALA A 217 -1.10 0.35 -12.59
CA ALA A 217 -2.02 1.47 -12.30
C ALA A 217 -1.86 2.03 -10.88
N ALA A 218 -1.35 1.21 -9.94
CA ALA A 218 -1.06 1.61 -8.57
C ALA A 218 0.30 2.33 -8.43
N GLY A 219 1.06 2.46 -9.53
CA GLY A 219 2.35 3.14 -9.57
C GLY A 219 3.56 2.21 -9.60
N TRP A 220 3.37 0.89 -9.60
CA TRP A 220 4.47 -0.10 -9.66
C TRP A 220 5.04 -0.24 -11.07
N ARG A 221 5.82 0.76 -11.48
CA ARG A 221 6.54 0.79 -12.75
C ARG A 221 7.89 1.46 -12.57
N LEU A 222 8.87 1.04 -13.37
CA LEU A 222 10.12 1.77 -13.51
C LEU A 222 9.85 3.12 -14.19
N ASP A 223 10.65 4.13 -13.87
CA ASP A 223 10.63 5.41 -14.58
C ASP A 223 11.39 5.35 -15.92
N ASP A 224 11.49 6.49 -16.61
CA ASP A 224 12.14 6.57 -17.93
C ASP A 224 13.65 6.27 -17.88
N GLU A 225 14.25 6.36 -16.69
CA GLU A 225 15.65 6.03 -16.42
C GLU A 225 15.85 4.56 -16.01
N GLY A 226 14.75 3.81 -15.79
CA GLY A 226 14.79 2.43 -15.32
C GLY A 226 14.88 2.30 -13.80
N ASP A 227 14.68 3.40 -13.06
CA ASP A 227 14.73 3.41 -11.60
C ASP A 227 13.35 3.01 -11.02
N PRO A 228 13.32 2.28 -9.89
CA PRO A 228 12.09 1.87 -9.24
C PRO A 228 11.44 3.05 -8.50
N PRO A 229 10.11 3.03 -8.29
CA PRO A 229 9.40 4.15 -7.68
C PRO A 229 9.92 4.40 -6.27
N ARG A 230 10.26 5.65 -5.94
CA ARG A 230 10.80 6.02 -4.63
C ARG A 230 9.78 5.91 -3.51
N THR A 231 8.52 6.23 -3.81
CA THR A 231 7.38 6.02 -2.93
C THR A 231 6.19 5.53 -3.73
N VAL A 232 5.48 4.54 -3.20
CA VAL A 232 4.30 3.94 -3.85
C VAL A 232 3.47 3.21 -2.80
N MET A 233 2.16 3.44 -2.75
CA MET A 233 1.24 2.76 -1.82
C MET A 233 1.70 2.77 -0.34
N GLY A 234 2.17 3.91 0.17
CA GLY A 234 2.64 4.00 1.56
C GLY A 234 3.98 3.27 1.82
N LEU A 235 4.64 2.75 0.78
CA LEU A 235 5.98 2.18 0.85
C LEU A 235 7.02 3.18 0.34
N ALA A 236 8.18 3.18 0.98
CA ALA A 236 9.36 3.94 0.54
C ALA A 236 10.46 2.98 0.12
N LEU A 237 11.10 3.27 -1.02
CA LEU A 237 12.27 2.56 -1.49
C LEU A 237 13.40 2.74 -0.48
N SER A 238 13.88 1.64 0.07
CA SER A 238 14.95 1.62 1.05
C SER A 238 16.29 1.22 0.43
N ASP A 239 16.29 0.21 -0.44
CA ASP A 239 17.51 -0.25 -1.11
C ASP A 239 17.20 -0.88 -2.49
N THR A 240 18.23 -1.00 -3.32
CA THR A 240 18.17 -1.65 -4.63
C THR A 240 19.36 -2.56 -4.83
N VAL A 241 19.11 -3.78 -5.29
CA VAL A 241 20.13 -4.81 -5.54
C VAL A 241 20.14 -5.16 -7.03
N PRO A 242 21.03 -4.54 -7.82
CA PRO A 242 21.17 -4.86 -9.23
C PRO A 242 21.96 -6.16 -9.45
N LEU A 243 21.48 -6.98 -10.39
CA LEU A 243 22.20 -8.10 -10.97
C LEU A 243 22.75 -7.73 -12.33
N GLU A 244 24.07 -7.56 -12.37
CA GLU A 244 24.84 -7.30 -13.57
C GLU A 244 24.75 -8.45 -14.59
N PRO A 245 24.93 -8.18 -15.90
CA PRO A 245 24.90 -9.19 -16.95
C PRO A 245 25.80 -10.40 -16.64
N GLY A 246 25.23 -11.59 -16.75
CA GLY A 246 25.93 -12.86 -16.48
C GLY A 246 26.08 -13.23 -15.00
N ARG A 247 25.65 -12.39 -14.05
CA ARG A 247 25.52 -12.78 -12.64
C ARG A 247 24.12 -13.37 -12.40
N ARG A 248 24.09 -14.44 -11.60
CA ARG A 248 22.84 -15.14 -11.21
C ARG A 248 22.57 -15.09 -9.72
N SER A 249 23.40 -14.41 -8.94
CA SER A 249 23.22 -14.28 -7.49
C SER A 249 23.85 -13.01 -6.92
N ALA A 250 23.26 -12.53 -5.83
CA ALA A 250 23.73 -11.41 -5.03
C ALA A 250 23.51 -11.67 -3.53
N VAL A 251 24.27 -10.98 -2.69
CA VAL A 251 23.98 -10.88 -1.26
C VAL A 251 22.93 -9.78 -1.09
N VAL A 252 21.91 -10.06 -0.29
CA VAL A 252 20.86 -9.10 0.07
C VAL A 252 20.89 -8.88 1.57
N SER A 253 20.81 -7.62 1.97
CA SER A 253 20.52 -7.21 3.34
C SER A 253 19.16 -6.54 3.34
N VAL A 254 18.21 -7.10 4.07
CA VAL A 254 16.88 -6.52 4.20
C VAL A 254 16.94 -5.47 5.31
N PRO A 255 16.57 -4.20 5.02
CA PRO A 255 16.58 -3.15 6.04
C PRO A 255 15.62 -3.49 7.18
N THR A 256 15.98 -3.04 8.39
CA THR A 256 15.03 -2.86 9.49
C THR A 256 14.14 -1.66 9.18
N ASN A 257 12.88 -1.66 9.62
CA ASN A 257 11.94 -0.61 9.25
C ASN A 257 12.45 0.80 9.59
N GLY A 258 12.45 1.67 8.58
CA GLY A 258 13.17 2.94 8.54
C GLY A 258 12.49 4.11 9.25
N GLY A 259 11.73 3.86 10.32
CA GLY A 259 11.16 4.92 11.17
C GLY A 259 9.67 4.82 11.50
N ALA A 260 8.91 3.89 10.91
CA ALA A 260 7.56 3.59 11.36
C ALA A 260 7.63 2.70 12.63
N PRO A 261 7.00 3.10 13.76
CA PRO A 261 7.14 2.39 15.04
C PRO A 261 6.60 0.94 15.03
N TYR A 262 5.84 0.53 14.01
CA TYR A 262 5.12 -0.75 14.00
C TYR A 262 5.32 -1.62 12.75
N GLY A 263 6.16 -1.20 11.80
CA GLY A 263 6.36 -2.01 10.61
C GLY A 263 7.09 -3.32 10.95
N ILE A 264 6.49 -4.46 10.64
CA ILE A 264 7.06 -5.80 10.91
C ILE A 264 7.56 -6.53 9.66
N ALA A 265 7.19 -6.06 8.47
CA ALA A 265 7.66 -6.56 7.19
C ALA A 265 8.42 -5.50 6.39
N THR A 266 9.31 -5.98 5.53
CA THR A 266 9.88 -5.23 4.41
C THR A 266 9.35 -5.88 3.13
N TYR A 267 9.34 -5.19 2.00
CA TYR A 267 8.76 -5.70 0.77
C TYR A 267 9.78 -5.75 -0.37
N GLY A 268 9.66 -6.76 -1.23
CA GLY A 268 10.51 -6.95 -2.40
C GLY A 268 9.71 -6.92 -3.70
N VAL A 269 10.25 -6.22 -4.71
CA VAL A 269 9.76 -6.26 -6.10
C VAL A 269 10.94 -6.50 -7.03
N LEU A 270 10.77 -7.44 -7.97
CA LEU A 270 11.81 -7.84 -8.91
C LEU A 270 11.44 -7.45 -10.34
N TRP A 271 12.30 -6.68 -11.00
CA TRP A 271 12.24 -6.44 -12.44
C TRP A 271 13.37 -7.16 -13.16
N CYS A 272 13.11 -7.76 -14.30
CA CYS A 272 14.14 -8.41 -15.12
C CYS A 272 13.93 -8.16 -16.61
N ASP A 273 15.03 -8.29 -17.35
CA ASP A 273 14.98 -8.40 -18.80
C ASP A 273 14.33 -9.72 -19.19
N MET A 274 13.22 -9.65 -19.90
CA MET A 274 12.44 -10.82 -20.26
C MET A 274 13.02 -11.52 -21.50
N PRO A 275 12.99 -12.86 -21.55
CA PRO A 275 13.20 -13.58 -22.80
C PRO A 275 12.11 -13.22 -23.83
N PRO A 276 12.35 -13.41 -25.14
CA PRO A 276 11.34 -13.19 -26.17
C PRO A 276 10.06 -14.00 -25.88
N ALA A 277 8.92 -13.32 -25.77
CA ALA A 277 7.64 -13.92 -25.37
C ALA A 277 7.06 -14.95 -26.37
N GLU A 278 7.65 -15.07 -27.56
CA GLU A 278 7.19 -15.97 -28.64
C GLU A 278 7.85 -17.36 -28.59
N ASP A 279 8.77 -17.61 -27.64
CA ASP A 279 9.47 -18.90 -27.50
C ASP A 279 8.94 -19.67 -26.28
N ASP A 280 8.04 -20.62 -26.52
CA ASP A 280 7.41 -21.48 -25.51
C ASP A 280 8.42 -22.40 -24.78
N HIS A 281 9.68 -22.47 -25.23
CA HIS A 281 10.73 -23.24 -24.56
C HIS A 281 11.49 -22.44 -23.50
N LEU A 282 11.30 -21.12 -23.43
CA LEU A 282 11.97 -20.26 -22.46
C LEU A 282 11.14 -20.13 -21.17
N GLN A 283 11.79 -20.37 -20.04
CA GLN A 283 11.18 -20.21 -18.73
C GLN A 283 11.25 -18.75 -18.28
N VAL A 284 10.12 -18.18 -17.89
CA VAL A 284 10.06 -16.84 -17.29
C VAL A 284 11.02 -16.79 -16.10
N PRO A 285 11.93 -15.82 -16.05
CA PRO A 285 12.86 -15.70 -14.94
C PRO A 285 12.12 -15.48 -13.63
N VAL A 286 12.58 -16.10 -12.56
CA VAL A 286 12.06 -15.90 -11.20
C VAL A 286 13.22 -15.68 -10.24
N GLY A 287 12.99 -14.83 -9.24
CA GLY A 287 13.93 -14.61 -8.16
C GLY A 287 13.67 -15.57 -7.02
N ARG A 288 14.71 -16.17 -6.45
CA ARG A 288 14.67 -16.88 -5.17
C ARG A 288 15.56 -16.19 -4.17
N ILE A 289 14.99 -15.75 -3.06
CA ILE A 289 15.75 -15.16 -1.95
C ILE A 289 15.70 -16.10 -0.75
N THR A 290 16.85 -16.38 -0.16
CA THR A 290 16.97 -17.15 1.08
C THR A 290 17.39 -16.20 2.20
N LEU A 291 16.50 -15.95 3.17
CA LEU A 291 16.70 -15.05 4.30
C LEU A 291 16.53 -15.83 5.60
N ASP A 292 17.56 -15.85 6.45
CA ASP A 292 17.58 -16.58 7.73
C ASP A 292 17.05 -18.03 7.66
N GLY A 293 17.31 -18.70 6.52
CA GLY A 293 16.89 -20.09 6.27
C GLY A 293 15.52 -20.26 5.61
N THR A 294 14.76 -19.18 5.42
CA THR A 294 13.47 -19.17 4.70
C THR A 294 13.70 -18.86 3.23
N GLU A 295 13.16 -19.66 2.32
CA GLU A 295 13.21 -19.43 0.88
C GLU A 295 11.92 -18.77 0.39
N ILE A 296 12.04 -17.66 -0.32
CA ILE A 296 10.93 -16.82 -0.79
C ILE A 296 11.10 -16.62 -2.30
N GLU A 297 10.03 -16.82 -3.05
CA GLU A 297 9.98 -16.61 -4.49
C GLU A 297 9.50 -15.19 -4.81
N LEU A 298 10.20 -14.53 -5.73
CA LEU A 298 9.93 -13.19 -6.23
C LEU A 298 9.58 -13.30 -7.71
N PRO A 299 8.32 -13.05 -8.10
CA PRO A 299 7.94 -13.06 -9.51
C PRO A 299 8.64 -11.91 -10.23
N CYS A 300 9.10 -12.17 -11.44
CA CYS A 300 9.74 -11.15 -12.26
C CYS A 300 8.71 -10.33 -13.04
N ALA A 301 8.78 -9.01 -12.91
CA ALA A 301 8.16 -8.07 -13.83
C ALA A 301 9.13 -7.71 -14.96
N GLY A 302 8.63 -7.50 -16.18
CA GLY A 302 9.44 -7.01 -17.28
C GLY A 302 9.89 -5.58 -17.02
N GLN A 303 11.17 -5.27 -17.28
CA GLN A 303 11.65 -3.88 -17.22
C GLN A 303 10.95 -2.95 -18.22
N ASP A 304 10.42 -3.51 -19.31
CA ASP A 304 9.59 -2.82 -20.30
C ASP A 304 8.10 -2.73 -19.89
N GLY A 305 7.74 -3.27 -18.72
CA GLY A 305 6.38 -3.33 -18.19
C GLY A 305 5.62 -4.60 -18.56
N SER A 306 6.22 -5.58 -19.25
CA SER A 306 5.55 -6.84 -19.63
C SER A 306 6.42 -8.07 -19.29
N PRO A 307 6.02 -8.93 -18.33
CA PRO A 307 4.78 -8.87 -17.57
C PRO A 307 4.78 -7.71 -16.55
N PRO A 308 3.60 -7.17 -16.19
CA PRO A 308 3.53 -6.12 -15.18
C PRO A 308 3.93 -6.66 -13.80
N VAL A 309 4.19 -5.75 -12.86
CA VAL A 309 4.31 -6.12 -11.44
C VAL A 309 2.98 -6.72 -10.99
N SER A 310 3.00 -8.01 -10.69
CA SER A 310 1.81 -8.78 -10.34
C SER A 310 1.66 -9.00 -8.83
N ARG A 311 2.74 -8.79 -8.08
CA ARG A 311 2.82 -8.98 -6.63
C ARG A 311 3.98 -8.17 -6.05
N VAL A 312 3.73 -7.58 -4.89
CA VAL A 312 4.75 -7.05 -3.99
C VAL A 312 4.91 -8.06 -2.86
N THR A 313 6.10 -8.61 -2.68
CA THR A 313 6.31 -9.79 -1.83
C THR A 313 6.82 -9.36 -0.44
N PRO A 314 6.15 -9.73 0.66
CA PRO A 314 6.69 -9.45 2.00
C PRO A 314 7.97 -10.26 2.25
N LEU A 315 8.86 -9.70 3.05
CA LEU A 315 10.18 -10.20 3.43
C LEU A 315 10.39 -9.98 4.93
N PRO A 316 11.10 -10.88 5.64
CA PRO A 316 11.43 -10.70 7.05
C PRO A 316 12.36 -9.50 7.24
N ALA A 317 11.91 -8.49 7.97
CA ALA A 317 12.66 -7.27 8.22
C ALA A 317 13.98 -7.55 8.98
N GLY A 318 15.05 -6.80 8.67
CA GLY A 318 16.34 -6.93 9.34
C GLY A 318 17.13 -8.22 9.07
N SER A 319 16.68 -9.04 8.12
CA SER A 319 17.33 -10.29 7.76
C SER A 319 18.46 -10.09 6.74
N THR A 320 19.38 -11.06 6.64
CA THR A 320 20.42 -11.08 5.61
C THR A 320 20.46 -12.42 4.91
N GLY A 321 20.86 -12.43 3.63
CA GLY A 321 20.86 -13.67 2.89
C GLY A 321 21.31 -13.56 1.44
N THR A 322 20.85 -14.51 0.62
CA THR A 322 21.25 -14.61 -0.78
C THR A 322 20.06 -14.59 -1.71
N PHE A 323 20.12 -13.71 -2.70
CA PHE A 323 19.21 -13.66 -3.83
C PHE A 323 19.82 -14.42 -5.02
N ARG A 324 19.00 -15.17 -5.74
CA ARG A 324 19.38 -15.96 -6.91
C ARG A 324 18.32 -15.85 -8.00
N MET A 325 18.76 -15.86 -9.25
CA MET A 325 17.87 -15.92 -10.41
C MET A 325 17.78 -17.34 -10.95
N GLU A 326 16.57 -17.81 -11.13
CA GLU A 326 16.22 -19.04 -11.83
C GLU A 326 15.47 -18.72 -13.14
N GLY A 327 15.39 -19.67 -14.06
CA GLY A 327 14.81 -19.45 -15.39
C GLY A 327 15.73 -18.75 -16.40
N ASP A 328 15.18 -18.38 -17.54
CA ASP A 328 15.94 -17.93 -18.72
C ASP A 328 16.02 -16.40 -18.78
N LEU A 329 17.02 -15.85 -18.11
CA LEU A 329 17.45 -14.46 -18.32
C LEU A 329 18.32 -14.37 -19.60
N PRO A 330 18.10 -13.37 -20.48
CA PRO A 330 18.98 -13.11 -21.62
C PRO A 330 20.46 -13.02 -21.21
N GLY A 331 21.38 -13.40 -22.10
CA GLY A 331 22.81 -13.47 -21.77
C GLY A 331 23.44 -12.12 -21.38
N ASP A 332 22.91 -11.03 -21.92
CA ASP A 332 23.20 -9.64 -21.55
C ASP A 332 22.11 -9.01 -20.67
N GLY A 333 21.11 -9.80 -20.27
CA GLY A 333 20.00 -9.39 -19.44
C GLY A 333 20.43 -9.09 -18.00
N THR A 334 19.70 -8.17 -17.41
CA THR A 334 19.86 -7.66 -16.06
C THR A 334 18.62 -7.95 -15.23
N ALA A 335 18.76 -7.89 -13.92
CA ALA A 335 17.62 -7.88 -13.01
C ALA A 335 17.85 -6.86 -11.90
N LEU A 336 16.78 -6.29 -11.39
CA LEU A 336 16.79 -5.29 -10.33
C LEU A 336 15.80 -5.73 -9.25
N LEU A 337 16.32 -6.07 -8.08
CA LEU A 337 15.50 -6.26 -6.88
C LEU A 337 15.43 -4.95 -6.12
N ALA A 338 14.24 -4.38 -5.94
CA ALA A 338 14.03 -3.23 -5.07
C ALA A 338 13.44 -3.68 -3.73
N LEU A 339 13.95 -3.10 -2.65
CA LEU A 339 13.50 -3.34 -1.28
C LEU A 339 12.80 -2.10 -0.75
N TYR A 340 11.62 -2.30 -0.18
CA TYR A 340 10.70 -1.26 0.26
C TYR A 340 10.38 -1.42 1.74
N THR A 341 10.50 -0.35 2.50
CA THR A 341 10.05 -0.31 3.90
C THR A 341 8.75 0.46 4.00
N GLU A 342 8.04 0.24 5.09
CA GLU A 342 6.86 1.01 5.41
C GLU A 342 7.25 2.48 5.61
N SER A 343 6.42 3.38 5.10
CA SER A 343 6.54 4.82 5.30
C SER A 343 5.21 5.38 5.77
N ASP A 344 5.22 6.59 6.32
CA ASP A 344 4.00 7.27 6.74
C ASP A 344 2.96 7.23 5.59
N PRO A 345 1.78 6.57 5.80
CA PRO A 345 0.78 6.42 4.76
C PRO A 345 0.20 7.78 4.31
N TYR A 346 0.34 8.84 5.11
CA TYR A 346 -0.05 10.21 4.77
C TYR A 346 0.99 10.94 3.88
N ALA A 347 2.23 10.45 3.81
CA ALA A 347 3.29 11.05 3.02
C ALA A 347 3.28 10.64 1.54
N ALA A 348 2.62 9.53 1.20
CA ALA A 348 2.57 9.01 -0.17
C ALA A 348 1.56 9.78 -1.04
N ARG A 349 1.99 10.27 -2.21
CA ARG A 349 1.07 10.87 -3.18
C ARG A 349 0.28 9.77 -3.88
N LEU A 350 -1.00 9.69 -3.55
CA LEU A 350 -1.91 8.74 -4.20
C LEU A 350 -2.28 9.21 -5.62
N PRO A 351 -2.40 8.29 -6.60
CA PRO A 351 -2.73 8.66 -7.97
C PRO A 351 -4.10 9.35 -8.07
N SER A 352 -4.13 10.55 -8.64
CA SER A 352 -5.38 11.20 -9.05
C SER A 352 -5.80 10.66 -10.42
N GLY A 353 -6.90 9.92 -10.50
CA GLY A 353 -7.47 9.46 -11.78
C GLY A 353 -8.94 9.83 -11.93
N VAL A 354 -9.53 9.39 -13.04
CA VAL A 354 -10.94 9.63 -13.35
C VAL A 354 -11.79 8.70 -12.48
N THR A 355 -12.82 9.25 -11.83
CA THR A 355 -13.79 8.47 -11.07
C THR A 355 -14.49 7.46 -11.97
N SER A 356 -14.67 6.23 -11.47
CA SER A 356 -15.50 5.22 -12.11
C SER A 356 -16.84 5.10 -11.39
N ASP A 357 -17.83 4.50 -12.05
CA ASP A 357 -19.12 4.20 -11.44
C ASP A 357 -18.99 3.02 -10.47
N ALA A 358 -19.73 3.09 -9.36
CA ALA A 358 -19.78 2.02 -8.38
C ALA A 358 -20.35 0.73 -9.00
N PRO A 359 -19.84 -0.46 -8.61
CA PRO A 359 -20.41 -1.72 -9.06
C PRO A 359 -21.84 -1.88 -8.54
N ALA A 360 -22.64 -2.67 -9.27
CA ALA A 360 -23.98 -3.01 -8.83
C ALA A 360 -23.95 -3.74 -7.47
N VAL A 361 -24.86 -3.36 -6.58
CA VAL A 361 -25.07 -4.03 -5.29
C VAL A 361 -25.90 -5.29 -5.54
N PRO A 362 -25.40 -6.49 -5.17
CA PRO A 362 -26.17 -7.72 -5.29
C PRO A 362 -27.44 -7.69 -4.43
N ASP A 363 -28.47 -8.39 -4.85
CA ASP A 363 -29.65 -8.63 -4.01
C ASP A 363 -29.24 -9.35 -2.71
N GLY A 364 -29.78 -8.92 -1.57
CA GLY A 364 -29.43 -9.48 -0.25
C GLY A 364 -28.10 -8.98 0.33
N ALA A 365 -27.59 -7.83 -0.15
CA ALA A 365 -26.49 -7.13 0.48
C ALA A 365 -26.99 -5.89 1.26
N ALA A 366 -26.38 -5.64 2.42
CA ALA A 366 -26.58 -4.41 3.19
C ALA A 366 -25.52 -3.38 2.78
N VAL A 367 -25.95 -2.20 2.32
CA VAL A 367 -25.04 -1.09 1.97
C VAL A 367 -24.90 -0.18 3.18
N ILE A 368 -23.66 0.16 3.51
CA ILE A 368 -23.32 1.10 4.57
C ILE A 368 -23.43 2.51 3.99
N ASP A 369 -24.32 3.34 4.54
CA ASP A 369 -24.49 4.71 4.07
C ASP A 369 -23.41 5.63 4.67
N VAL A 370 -22.53 6.09 3.80
CA VAL A 370 -21.44 7.02 4.14
C VAL A 370 -21.86 8.49 3.98
N ALA A 371 -23.06 8.78 3.49
CA ALA A 371 -23.57 10.15 3.37
C ALA A 371 -23.80 10.79 4.75
N ASP A 372 -24.15 9.99 5.75
CA ASP A 372 -24.34 10.41 7.14
C ASP A 372 -23.04 10.35 7.96
N ALA A 373 -21.89 10.14 7.32
CA ALA A 373 -20.62 10.03 8.01
C ALA A 373 -20.20 11.38 8.62
N LEU A 374 -19.73 11.34 9.87
CA LEU A 374 -19.28 12.51 10.62
C LEU A 374 -17.76 12.55 10.70
N GLY A 375 -17.19 13.74 10.91
CA GLY A 375 -15.75 13.94 11.05
C GLY A 375 -15.10 13.07 12.14
N SER A 376 -13.80 12.79 12.00
CA SER A 376 -12.96 12.08 12.98
C SER A 376 -11.83 12.98 13.50
N SER A 377 -11.35 12.74 14.73
CA SER A 377 -10.22 13.47 15.31
C SER A 377 -8.91 13.30 14.55
N TYR A 378 -8.73 12.17 13.85
CA TYR A 378 -7.55 11.93 13.00
C TYR A 378 -7.75 12.41 11.54
N GLY A 379 -8.81 13.17 11.27
CA GLY A 379 -9.20 13.56 9.93
C GLY A 379 -10.05 12.49 9.22
N GLY A 380 -10.76 12.89 8.17
CA GLY A 380 -11.65 12.01 7.42
C GLY A 380 -13.07 11.91 7.98
N LEU A 381 -13.80 10.91 7.49
CA LEU A 381 -15.21 10.62 7.78
C LEU A 381 -15.33 9.24 8.42
N ARG A 382 -16.29 9.09 9.34
CA ARG A 382 -16.62 7.80 9.95
C ARG A 382 -18.12 7.64 10.16
N THR A 383 -18.59 6.41 9.95
CA THR A 383 -19.99 6.01 10.07
C THR A 383 -20.08 4.57 10.58
N ALA A 384 -21.11 4.26 11.36
CA ALA A 384 -21.34 2.93 11.91
C ALA A 384 -22.77 2.50 11.63
N HIS A 385 -22.94 1.29 11.08
CA HIS A 385 -24.25 0.74 10.74
C HIS A 385 -24.40 -0.68 11.28
N PRO A 386 -25.56 -1.00 11.88
CA PRO A 386 -25.84 -2.36 12.28
C PRO A 386 -26.17 -3.22 11.06
N VAL A 387 -25.67 -4.44 11.04
CA VAL A 387 -25.94 -5.42 9.99
C VAL A 387 -26.10 -6.81 10.60
N SER A 388 -27.06 -7.57 10.11
CA SER A 388 -27.21 -8.98 10.43
C SER A 388 -26.39 -9.79 9.43
N VAL A 389 -25.35 -10.49 9.90
CA VAL A 389 -24.43 -11.30 9.08
C VAL A 389 -24.63 -12.79 9.35
N GLY A 390 -24.31 -13.62 8.36
CA GLY A 390 -24.18 -15.07 8.45
C GLY A 390 -22.71 -15.52 8.42
N ALA A 391 -22.48 -16.84 8.44
CA ALA A 391 -21.13 -17.42 8.46
C ALA A 391 -20.33 -17.16 7.17
N ASP A 392 -21.02 -16.98 6.04
CA ASP A 392 -20.43 -16.77 4.72
C ASP A 392 -20.50 -15.31 4.26
N SER A 393 -20.95 -14.40 5.13
CA SER A 393 -20.98 -12.97 4.83
C SER A 393 -19.57 -12.44 4.61
N VAL A 394 -19.44 -11.51 3.66
CA VAL A 394 -18.18 -10.83 3.33
C VAL A 394 -18.43 -9.35 3.13
N ILE A 395 -17.40 -8.53 3.36
CA ILE A 395 -17.46 -7.08 3.17
C ILE A 395 -16.81 -6.76 1.84
N ARG A 396 -17.57 -6.15 0.93
CA ARG A 396 -17.08 -5.66 -0.35
C ARG A 396 -16.89 -4.15 -0.27
N VAL A 397 -15.67 -3.69 -0.47
CA VAL A 397 -15.30 -2.28 -0.46
C VAL A 397 -14.90 -1.87 -1.87
N TRP A 398 -15.52 -0.81 -2.37
CA TRP A 398 -15.18 -0.19 -3.64
C TRP A 398 -14.95 1.30 -3.45
N ALA A 399 -13.89 1.83 -4.06
CA ALA A 399 -13.55 3.24 -3.96
C ALA A 399 -13.36 3.85 -5.35
N GLY A 400 -14.10 4.93 -5.62
CA GLY A 400 -14.03 5.67 -6.88
C GLY A 400 -12.74 6.46 -7.09
N ARG A 401 -11.86 6.56 -6.08
CA ARG A 401 -10.53 7.18 -6.14
C ARG A 401 -9.53 6.45 -5.23
N ALA A 402 -8.25 6.75 -5.38
CA ALA A 402 -7.24 6.37 -4.39
C ALA A 402 -7.40 7.16 -3.08
N GLY A 403 -7.15 6.49 -1.96
CA GLY A 403 -7.29 7.00 -0.58
C GLY A 403 -7.15 5.85 0.40
N GLN A 404 -7.71 6.03 1.59
CA GLN A 404 -7.66 5.04 2.67
C GLN A 404 -9.07 4.71 3.15
N VAL A 405 -9.35 3.43 3.32
CA VAL A 405 -10.63 2.95 3.85
C VAL A 405 -10.39 1.88 4.90
N GLY A 406 -10.85 2.14 6.12
CA GLY A 406 -10.87 1.20 7.22
C GLY A 406 -12.26 0.66 7.40
N VAL A 407 -12.37 -0.64 7.62
CA VAL A 407 -13.62 -1.27 8.00
C VAL A 407 -13.40 -2.11 9.23
N THR A 408 -14.18 -1.87 10.28
CA THR A 408 -14.23 -2.72 11.47
C THR A 408 -15.59 -3.38 11.61
N VAL A 409 -15.60 -4.54 12.27
CA VAL A 409 -16.81 -5.30 12.64
C VAL A 409 -16.79 -5.48 14.15
N ASP A 410 -17.75 -4.86 14.86
CA ASP A 410 -17.76 -4.82 16.32
C ASP A 410 -16.42 -4.34 16.92
N GLY A 411 -15.76 -3.37 16.27
CA GLY A 411 -14.48 -2.81 16.69
C GLY A 411 -13.25 -3.65 16.30
N ILE A 412 -13.45 -4.81 15.66
CA ILE A 412 -12.36 -5.66 15.15
C ILE A 412 -12.10 -5.30 13.68
N PRO A 413 -10.89 -4.92 13.27
CA PRO A 413 -10.65 -4.53 11.89
C PRO A 413 -10.78 -5.72 10.93
N ALA A 414 -11.57 -5.53 9.88
CA ALA A 414 -11.73 -6.46 8.76
C ALA A 414 -10.73 -6.16 7.63
N THR A 415 -10.26 -4.91 7.56
CA THR A 415 -9.15 -4.44 6.73
C THR A 415 -7.79 -4.65 7.41
N ASP A 416 -7.62 -5.80 8.07
CA ASP A 416 -6.42 -6.23 8.79
C ASP A 416 -5.78 -7.41 8.03
N ASP A 417 -4.46 -7.40 7.91
CA ASP A 417 -3.67 -8.54 7.43
C ASP A 417 -2.97 -9.31 8.55
N GLY A 418 -3.24 -8.93 9.80
CA GLY A 418 -2.68 -9.48 11.03
C GLY A 418 -1.85 -8.48 11.82
N ASP A 419 -1.59 -7.28 11.27
CA ASP A 419 -0.80 -6.22 11.93
C ASP A 419 -1.48 -5.67 13.17
N VAL A 420 -2.77 -5.37 13.05
CA VAL A 420 -3.55 -4.92 14.20
C VAL A 420 -3.59 -6.02 15.27
N ALA A 421 -3.90 -7.25 14.87
CA ALA A 421 -4.04 -8.37 15.79
C ALA A 421 -2.72 -8.67 16.54
N GLY A 422 -1.58 -8.62 15.84
CA GLY A 422 -0.26 -8.82 16.43
C GLY A 422 0.10 -7.73 17.45
N ILE A 423 -0.16 -6.46 17.10
CA ILE A 423 0.07 -5.32 17.99
C ILE A 423 -0.83 -5.39 19.23
N VAL A 424 -2.11 -5.73 19.07
CA VAL A 424 -3.05 -5.89 20.20
C VAL A 424 -2.59 -7.02 21.13
N ALA A 425 -2.13 -8.15 20.58
CA ALA A 425 -1.57 -9.25 21.37
C ALA A 425 -0.30 -8.81 22.11
N MET A 426 0.59 -8.04 21.46
CA MET A 426 1.78 -7.49 22.10
C MET A 426 1.42 -6.58 23.28
N PHE A 427 0.43 -5.69 23.13
CA PHE A 427 -0.02 -4.82 24.23
C PHE A 427 -0.67 -5.62 25.37
N ALA A 428 -1.44 -6.67 25.06
CA ALA A 428 -2.05 -7.54 26.06
C ALA A 428 -1.01 -8.31 26.91
N ASP A 429 0.15 -8.60 26.34
CA ASP A 429 1.26 -9.29 27.02
C ASP A 429 2.13 -8.33 27.86
N LEU A 430 1.93 -7.01 27.79
CA LEU A 430 2.61 -6.06 28.65
C LEU A 430 2.08 -6.18 30.09
N THR A 431 2.98 -6.44 31.04
CA THR A 431 2.64 -6.38 32.47
C THR A 431 2.51 -4.93 32.94
N PRO A 432 1.70 -4.63 33.97
CA PRO A 432 1.60 -3.28 34.53
C PRO A 432 2.98 -2.67 34.87
N GLY A 433 3.92 -3.46 35.39
CA GLY A 433 5.29 -3.01 35.67
C GLY A 433 6.16 -2.70 34.44
N GLN A 434 5.77 -3.12 33.23
CA GLN A 434 6.39 -2.72 31.96
C GLN A 434 5.76 -1.45 31.38
N LEU A 435 4.52 -1.13 31.76
CA LEU A 435 3.82 0.10 31.42
C LEU A 435 4.22 1.26 32.36
N ASP A 436 4.55 0.94 33.62
CA ASP A 436 4.75 1.88 34.75
C ASP A 436 6.19 2.40 34.96
N GLY A 437 7.04 2.47 33.94
CA GLY A 437 8.32 3.19 34.01
C GLY A 437 9.59 2.32 34.06
N SER A 438 10.28 2.31 32.91
CA SER A 438 11.71 2.11 32.63
C SER A 438 11.84 1.28 31.36
N GLU A 439 12.19 1.97 30.24
CA GLU A 439 12.32 1.41 28.88
C GLU A 439 11.42 0.20 28.65
N ALA A 440 10.17 0.42 28.24
CA ALA A 440 9.32 -0.68 27.78
C ALA A 440 10.15 -1.52 26.81
N VAL A 441 10.60 -2.70 27.25
CA VAL A 441 11.22 -3.68 26.39
C VAL A 441 10.04 -4.25 25.64
N PHE A 442 9.60 -3.52 24.62
CA PHE A 442 8.67 -4.05 23.64
C PHE A 442 9.34 -5.30 23.11
N THR A 443 8.76 -6.45 23.45
CA THR A 443 9.04 -7.69 22.74
C THR A 443 8.92 -7.40 21.26
N ASP A 444 9.78 -8.04 20.48
CA ASP A 444 9.83 -7.79 19.05
C ASP A 444 8.43 -8.02 18.46
N PRO A 445 7.79 -7.04 17.80
CA PRO A 445 6.45 -7.24 17.27
C PRO A 445 6.37 -8.43 16.29
N ARG A 446 7.51 -8.83 15.71
CA ARG A 446 7.65 -10.05 14.88
C ARG A 446 7.37 -11.36 15.63
N ASP A 447 7.39 -11.35 16.98
CA ASP A 447 7.04 -12.52 17.79
C ASP A 447 5.52 -12.76 17.88
N TYR A 448 4.71 -11.72 17.62
CA TYR A 448 3.25 -11.77 17.71
C TYR A 448 2.55 -11.91 16.36
N GLN A 449 3.31 -11.77 15.27
CA GLN A 449 2.75 -11.63 13.94
C GLN A 449 3.64 -12.26 12.86
N ASP A 450 3.00 -12.98 11.94
CA ASP A 450 3.68 -13.59 10.81
C ASP A 450 3.89 -12.56 9.68
N TRP A 451 5.13 -12.09 9.51
CA TRP A 451 5.52 -11.19 8.43
C TRP A 451 5.11 -11.69 7.04
N SER A 452 4.98 -13.00 6.82
CA SER A 452 4.67 -13.57 5.51
C SER A 452 3.22 -13.35 5.08
N THR A 453 2.35 -13.02 6.04
CA THR A 453 0.93 -12.70 5.81
C THR A 453 0.70 -11.24 5.43
N GLN A 454 1.73 -10.41 5.55
CA GLN A 454 1.65 -8.97 5.32
C GLN A 454 1.38 -8.59 3.87
N GLN A 455 0.49 -7.63 3.70
CA GLN A 455 0.03 -7.14 2.42
C GLN A 455 0.37 -5.66 2.29
N PRO A 456 0.99 -5.25 1.17
CA PRO A 456 1.50 -3.89 1.00
C PRO A 456 0.40 -2.82 1.01
N ASP A 457 -0.85 -3.21 0.75
CA ASP A 457 -2.00 -2.33 0.64
C ASP A 457 -2.94 -2.42 1.85
N LEU A 458 -2.61 -3.25 2.85
CA LEU A 458 -3.25 -3.25 4.16
C LEU A 458 -2.28 -2.74 5.22
N ARG A 459 -2.75 -1.79 6.03
CA ARG A 459 -1.92 -1.04 6.97
C ARG A 459 -2.70 -0.52 8.13
N ASP A 460 -2.29 -0.88 9.32
CA ASP A 460 -2.85 -0.36 10.56
C ASP A 460 -4.39 -0.53 10.63
N GLY A 461 -4.92 -1.61 10.05
CA GLY A 461 -6.36 -1.81 9.90
C GLY A 461 -7.02 -0.99 8.77
N MET A 462 -6.25 -0.44 7.83
CA MET A 462 -6.72 0.32 6.66
C MET A 462 -6.37 -0.36 5.36
N TRP A 463 -7.28 -0.26 4.39
CA TRP A 463 -6.97 -0.53 2.99
C TRP A 463 -6.51 0.75 2.27
N LEU A 464 -5.24 0.75 1.84
CA LEU A 464 -4.67 1.76 0.97
C LEU A 464 -5.12 1.51 -0.47
N VAL A 465 -6.17 2.22 -0.88
CA VAL A 465 -6.79 2.05 -2.19
C VAL A 465 -5.78 2.43 -3.29
N PRO A 466 -5.30 1.46 -4.09
CA PRO A 466 -4.17 1.68 -4.98
C PRO A 466 -4.49 2.60 -6.16
N ALA A 467 -5.74 2.52 -6.66
CA ALA A 467 -6.18 3.27 -7.83
C ALA A 467 -7.70 3.52 -7.79
N PRO A 468 -8.19 4.55 -8.51
CA PRO A 468 -9.62 4.76 -8.72
C PRO A 468 -10.33 3.53 -9.30
N GLY A 469 -11.50 3.21 -8.75
CA GLY A 469 -12.32 2.07 -9.18
C GLY A 469 -11.89 0.72 -8.60
N SER A 470 -10.92 0.70 -7.68
CA SER A 470 -10.49 -0.53 -7.03
C SER A 470 -11.64 -1.16 -6.24
N LEU A 471 -11.71 -2.48 -6.30
CA LEU A 471 -12.69 -3.31 -5.60
C LEU A 471 -11.93 -4.36 -4.80
N ARG A 472 -12.26 -4.49 -3.52
CA ARG A 472 -11.70 -5.52 -2.65
C ARG A 472 -12.77 -6.16 -1.79
N THR A 473 -12.58 -7.44 -1.47
CA THR A 473 -13.47 -8.18 -0.58
C THR A 473 -12.68 -8.63 0.65
N PHE A 474 -13.25 -8.39 1.81
CA PHE A 474 -12.73 -8.74 3.13
C PHE A 474 -13.66 -9.75 3.79
N GLN A 475 -13.08 -10.63 4.58
CA GLN A 475 -13.85 -11.57 5.37
C GLN A 475 -14.36 -10.89 6.64
N ILE A 476 -15.51 -11.32 7.16
CA ILE A 476 -15.89 -10.98 8.53
C ILE A 476 -14.86 -11.60 9.48
N PRO A 477 -14.28 -10.82 10.42
CA PRO A 477 -13.33 -11.33 11.41
C PRO A 477 -13.89 -12.56 12.13
N GLU A 478 -13.04 -13.56 12.38
CA GLU A 478 -13.47 -14.86 12.92
C GLU A 478 -14.22 -14.72 14.26
N GLN A 479 -13.80 -13.78 15.11
CA GLN A 479 -14.41 -13.51 16.41
C GLN A 479 -15.83 -12.93 16.32
N ALA A 480 -16.14 -12.22 15.22
CA ALA A 480 -17.47 -11.65 14.95
C ALA A 480 -18.34 -12.58 14.08
N ARG A 481 -17.74 -13.58 13.44
CA ARG A 481 -18.41 -14.49 12.53
C ARG A 481 -19.33 -15.46 13.29
N PRO A 482 -20.64 -15.54 12.95
CA PRO A 482 -21.53 -16.52 13.55
C PRO A 482 -21.25 -17.94 13.04
N ALA A 483 -21.74 -18.96 13.77
CA ALA A 483 -21.65 -20.34 13.32
C ALA A 483 -22.49 -20.61 12.06
N ALA A 484 -22.18 -21.67 11.34
CA ALA A 484 -22.90 -22.05 10.13
C ALA A 484 -24.41 -22.22 10.39
N GLY A 485 -25.24 -21.50 9.61
CA GLY A 485 -26.70 -21.50 9.74
C GLY A 485 -27.26 -20.54 10.79
N GLU A 486 -26.40 -19.85 11.55
CA GLU A 486 -26.80 -18.79 12.48
C GLU A 486 -26.64 -17.41 11.83
N ARG A 487 -27.41 -16.44 12.32
CA ARG A 487 -27.21 -15.02 12.00
C ARG A 487 -26.95 -14.24 13.28
N ARG A 488 -26.07 -13.25 13.21
CA ARG A 488 -25.73 -12.36 14.32
C ARG A 488 -25.80 -10.92 13.86
N THR A 489 -26.33 -10.05 14.70
CA THR A 489 -26.20 -8.60 14.51
C THR A 489 -24.82 -8.16 14.96
N VAL A 490 -24.10 -7.51 14.05
CA VAL A 490 -22.81 -6.86 14.27
C VAL A 490 -22.90 -5.42 13.80
N VAL A 491 -21.94 -4.60 14.20
CA VAL A 491 -21.82 -3.22 13.74
C VAL A 491 -20.67 -3.15 12.77
N VAL A 492 -20.94 -2.74 11.54
CA VAL A 492 -19.90 -2.43 10.56
C VAL A 492 -19.65 -0.95 10.60
N GLU A 493 -18.43 -0.60 10.95
CA GLU A 493 -17.96 0.77 10.99
C GLU A 493 -16.95 1.01 9.89
N VAL A 494 -17.10 2.15 9.21
CA VAL A 494 -16.26 2.57 8.10
C VAL A 494 -15.62 3.88 8.46
N THR A 495 -14.30 3.97 8.30
CA THR A 495 -13.53 5.20 8.42
C THR A 495 -12.76 5.46 7.13
N THR A 496 -12.72 6.69 6.65
CA THR A 496 -12.10 7.00 5.36
C THR A 496 -11.65 8.46 5.24
N ASP A 497 -10.58 8.70 4.49
CA ASP A 497 -10.16 10.05 4.07
C ASP A 497 -10.86 10.51 2.76
N LEU A 498 -11.68 9.64 2.16
CA LEU A 498 -12.38 9.85 0.90
C LEU A 498 -13.61 10.76 1.06
N THR A 499 -13.36 12.02 1.38
CA THR A 499 -14.37 13.08 1.38
C THR A 499 -14.83 13.38 -0.05
N ASP A 500 -16.15 13.57 -0.23
CA ASP A 500 -16.80 14.04 -1.47
C ASP A 500 -16.70 13.13 -2.71
N VAL A 501 -16.40 11.83 -2.57
CA VAL A 501 -16.21 10.90 -3.70
C VAL A 501 -17.01 9.61 -3.50
N PRO A 502 -17.51 8.96 -4.58
CA PRO A 502 -18.25 7.71 -4.45
C PRO A 502 -17.38 6.60 -3.80
N LEU A 503 -17.75 6.22 -2.59
CA LEU A 503 -17.31 5.05 -1.84
C LEU A 503 -18.54 4.13 -1.68
N GLN A 504 -18.37 2.84 -1.87
CA GLN A 504 -19.41 1.85 -1.60
C GLN A 504 -18.83 0.77 -0.70
N VAL A 505 -19.39 0.64 0.50
CA VAL A 505 -19.15 -0.51 1.39
C VAL A 505 -20.45 -1.31 1.45
N ALA A 506 -20.38 -2.56 1.03
CA ALA A 506 -21.52 -3.47 1.02
C ALA A 506 -21.17 -4.77 1.73
N VAL A 507 -21.99 -5.17 2.69
CA VAL A 507 -21.90 -6.46 3.36
C VAL A 507 -22.78 -7.44 2.58
N LEU A 508 -22.18 -8.47 2.00
CA LEU A 508 -22.88 -9.47 1.20
C LEU A 508 -23.50 -10.55 2.10
N ASP A 509 -24.64 -11.11 1.68
CA ASP A 509 -25.47 -12.00 2.51
C ASP A 509 -25.80 -11.37 3.87
N ALA A 510 -26.29 -10.13 3.83
CA ALA A 510 -26.58 -9.34 5.02
C ALA A 510 -27.92 -8.62 4.92
N ASP A 511 -28.55 -8.46 6.08
CA ASP A 511 -29.79 -7.68 6.23
C ASP A 511 -29.51 -6.49 7.16
N VAL A 512 -30.22 -5.38 6.96
CA VAL A 512 -30.19 -4.24 7.88
C VAL A 512 -31.26 -4.47 8.97
N PRO A 513 -30.87 -4.75 10.22
CA PRO A 513 -31.83 -4.96 11.29
C PRO A 513 -32.47 -3.63 11.72
N ALA A 514 -33.72 -3.69 12.19
CA ALA A 514 -34.31 -2.58 12.92
C ALA A 514 -33.76 -2.56 14.35
N LEU A 515 -33.14 -1.45 14.76
CA LEU A 515 -32.68 -1.25 16.14
C LEU A 515 -33.48 -0.15 16.84
N ALA A 516 -33.68 -0.34 18.14
CA ALA A 516 -34.24 0.68 19.02
C ALA A 516 -33.12 1.63 19.47
N LEU A 517 -33.22 2.89 19.05
CA LEU A 517 -32.30 3.98 19.42
C LEU A 517 -33.02 4.96 20.36
N ASP A 518 -33.81 4.42 21.30
CA ASP A 518 -34.54 5.23 22.27
C ASP A 518 -33.57 6.02 23.15
N PRO A 519 -33.95 7.23 23.61
CA PRO A 519 -33.14 8.01 24.54
C PRO A 519 -32.78 7.21 25.80
N VAL A 520 -31.53 7.34 26.25
CA VAL A 520 -31.04 6.68 27.45
C VAL A 520 -31.22 7.63 28.63
N THR A 521 -31.87 7.16 29.69
CA THR A 521 -32.10 7.97 30.89
C THR A 521 -30.94 7.85 31.87
N ALA A 522 -30.54 8.96 32.50
CA ALA A 522 -29.47 8.95 33.48
C ALA A 522 -29.81 8.08 34.69
N SER A 523 -28.79 7.43 35.25
CA SER A 523 -28.88 6.67 36.50
C SER A 523 -29.33 7.58 37.65
N THR A 524 -30.30 7.09 38.43
CA THR A 524 -30.76 7.77 39.65
C THR A 524 -29.78 7.61 40.82
N THR A 525 -28.79 6.73 40.69
CA THR A 525 -27.75 6.45 41.69
C THR A 525 -26.39 6.40 41.01
N PRO A 526 -25.85 7.55 40.58
CA PRO A 526 -24.53 7.60 39.95
C PRO A 526 -23.44 7.14 40.93
N THR A 527 -22.42 6.48 40.40
CA THR A 527 -21.22 6.09 41.14
C THR A 527 -20.09 7.11 41.00
N ALA A 528 -20.16 7.95 39.97
CA ALA A 528 -19.21 9.04 39.74
C ALA A 528 -19.32 10.14 40.81
N PRO A 529 -18.22 10.84 41.13
CA PRO A 529 -18.24 11.96 42.07
C PRO A 529 -19.20 13.07 41.64
N ALA A 530 -20.05 13.53 42.57
CA ALA A 530 -21.02 14.59 42.29
C ALA A 530 -20.36 15.96 42.04
N LEU A 531 -19.24 16.25 42.72
CA LEU A 531 -18.45 17.46 42.60
C LEU A 531 -16.96 17.09 42.59
N VAL A 532 -16.22 17.49 41.55
CA VAL A 532 -14.79 17.18 41.41
C VAL A 532 -14.14 18.13 40.39
N LEU A 533 -12.89 18.57 40.62
CA LEU A 533 -12.13 19.44 39.71
C LEU A 533 -12.87 20.71 39.23
N GLY A 534 -13.70 21.33 40.07
CA GLY A 534 -14.47 22.51 39.66
C GLY A 534 -15.67 22.19 38.76
N HIS A 535 -16.08 20.93 38.69
CA HIS A 535 -17.21 20.46 37.89
C HIS A 535 -18.28 19.77 38.74
N GLN A 536 -19.52 19.84 38.28
CA GLN A 536 -20.67 19.14 38.85
C GLN A 536 -21.18 18.07 37.89
N LEU A 537 -21.41 16.86 38.42
CA LEU A 537 -22.01 15.78 37.65
C LEU A 537 -23.47 16.13 37.31
N LEU A 538 -23.79 16.12 36.02
CA LEU A 538 -25.14 16.27 35.50
C LEU A 538 -25.86 14.93 35.42
N GLY A 539 -25.14 13.89 34.98
CA GLY A 539 -25.70 12.55 34.81
C GLY A 539 -24.64 11.50 34.50
N GLN A 540 -25.04 10.26 34.73
CA GLN A 540 -24.29 9.06 34.39
C GLN A 540 -25.23 8.10 33.65
N TRP A 541 -24.80 7.58 32.50
CA TRP A 541 -25.59 6.67 31.66
C TRP A 541 -24.80 5.39 31.38
N GLU A 542 -25.51 4.32 31.02
CA GLU A 542 -24.91 3.15 30.38
C GLU A 542 -25.40 3.08 28.94
N VAL A 543 -24.47 3.11 27.98
CA VAL A 543 -24.75 2.97 26.55
C VAL A 543 -24.06 1.71 26.04
N PRO A 544 -24.68 0.90 25.17
CA PRO A 544 -23.99 -0.25 24.59
C PRO A 544 -22.87 0.23 23.66
N ALA A 545 -21.76 -0.50 23.66
CA ALA A 545 -20.61 -0.25 22.80
C ALA A 545 -20.87 -0.77 21.37
N ASP A 546 -21.86 -0.18 20.69
CA ASP A 546 -22.30 -0.57 19.35
C ASP A 546 -22.11 0.54 18.31
N GLY A 547 -21.42 1.64 18.64
CA GLY A 547 -21.17 2.75 17.71
C GLY A 547 -22.40 3.58 17.32
N LEU A 548 -23.58 3.29 17.87
CA LEU A 548 -24.81 3.97 17.49
C LEU A 548 -25.13 5.13 18.42
N LEU A 549 -25.52 6.26 17.82
CA LEU A 549 -25.89 7.47 18.54
C LEU A 549 -27.19 7.25 19.32
N ARG A 550 -27.15 7.60 20.61
CA ARG A 550 -28.32 7.63 21.49
C ARG A 550 -28.41 8.96 22.21
N GLU A 551 -29.60 9.53 22.22
CA GLU A 551 -29.90 10.74 22.97
C GLU A 551 -29.70 10.49 24.48
N LEU A 552 -28.99 11.39 25.16
CA LEU A 552 -28.84 11.39 26.60
C LEU A 552 -29.95 12.22 27.24
N ALA A 553 -30.82 11.56 28.00
CA ALA A 553 -31.90 12.20 28.72
C ALA A 553 -31.57 12.34 30.22
N LEU A 554 -31.70 13.56 30.76
CA LEU A 554 -31.66 13.82 32.20
C LEU A 554 -33.01 13.45 32.85
N PRO A 555 -33.04 13.07 34.14
CA PRO A 555 -34.25 12.55 34.80
C PRO A 555 -35.45 13.52 34.80
N ASP A 556 -35.18 14.83 34.81
CA ASP A 556 -36.21 15.88 34.83
C ASP A 556 -36.53 16.44 33.43
N GLY A 557 -36.00 15.82 32.36
CA GLY A 557 -36.14 16.30 30.98
C GLY A 557 -35.40 17.61 30.70
N GLN A 558 -34.45 17.98 31.58
CA GLN A 558 -33.55 19.10 31.33
C GLN A 558 -32.59 18.76 30.19
N GLU A 559 -32.22 19.78 29.42
CA GLU A 559 -31.16 19.66 28.42
C GLU A 559 -29.79 19.75 29.11
N ILE A 560 -28.82 19.00 28.60
CA ILE A 560 -27.42 19.15 29.00
C ILE A 560 -26.97 20.57 28.57
N PRO A 561 -26.38 21.40 29.45
CA PRO A 561 -25.95 22.75 29.10
C PRO A 561 -24.83 22.79 28.06
N ASP A 562 -24.71 23.90 27.34
CA ASP A 562 -23.54 24.22 26.50
C ASP A 562 -22.27 24.33 27.37
N GLY A 563 -21.12 23.95 26.81
CA GLY A 563 -19.86 23.94 27.55
C GLY A 563 -19.74 22.85 28.62
N SER A 564 -20.70 21.91 28.68
CA SER A 564 -20.56 20.68 29.49
C SER A 564 -19.53 19.75 28.87
N TRP A 565 -18.97 18.86 29.68
CA TRP A 565 -18.02 17.82 29.29
C TRP A 565 -18.72 16.48 29.24
N VAL A 566 -18.42 15.67 28.23
CA VAL A 566 -18.88 14.28 28.16
C VAL A 566 -17.66 13.37 28.12
N LEU A 567 -17.70 12.30 28.92
CA LEU A 567 -16.59 11.37 29.10
C LEU A 567 -17.11 9.95 28.91
N LEU A 568 -16.26 9.06 28.38
CA LEU A 568 -16.55 7.64 28.21
C LEU A 568 -15.65 6.82 29.11
N VAL A 569 -16.24 5.85 29.82
CA VAL A 569 -15.49 4.89 30.65
C VAL A 569 -15.81 3.47 30.18
N ARG A 570 -14.76 2.72 29.83
CA ARG A 570 -14.85 1.37 29.28
C ARG A 570 -13.73 0.50 29.85
N ASP A 571 -14.09 -0.67 30.36
CA ASP A 571 -13.13 -1.65 30.89
C ASP A 571 -12.03 -1.99 29.87
N LEU A 572 -10.77 -2.11 30.34
CA LEU A 572 -9.57 -2.38 29.54
C LEU A 572 -9.68 -3.67 28.73
N GLU A 573 -10.31 -4.72 29.27
CA GLU A 573 -10.53 -5.98 28.53
C GLU A 573 -11.40 -5.76 27.27
N ALA A 574 -12.26 -4.73 27.28
CA ALA A 574 -13.01 -4.29 26.13
C ALA A 574 -12.29 -3.18 25.34
N ALA A 575 -11.37 -2.42 25.94
CA ALA A 575 -10.78 -1.20 25.37
C ALA A 575 -9.54 -1.42 24.48
N LEU A 576 -9.06 -2.65 24.31
CA LEU A 576 -7.91 -3.00 23.43
C LEU A 576 -8.15 -2.76 21.93
N GLY A 577 -9.22 -2.05 21.55
CA GLY A 577 -9.36 -1.52 20.19
C GLY A 577 -8.27 -0.48 19.94
N TRP A 578 -7.49 -0.67 18.88
CA TRP A 578 -6.38 0.22 18.54
C TRP A 578 -6.81 1.70 18.55
N VAL A 579 -5.97 2.53 19.16
CA VAL A 579 -6.10 3.97 19.39
C VAL A 579 -6.59 4.78 18.17
N SER A 580 -6.32 4.33 16.94
CA SER A 580 -6.77 4.97 15.69
C SER A 580 -8.24 4.71 15.33
N TRP A 581 -8.87 3.67 15.87
CA TRP A 581 -10.25 3.23 15.52
C TRP A 581 -11.22 3.29 16.72
N GLY A 582 -10.71 3.55 17.92
CA GLY A 582 -11.45 3.45 19.19
C GLY A 582 -12.15 4.72 19.69
N GLU A 583 -12.28 5.80 18.90
CA GLU A 583 -13.00 7.00 19.37
C GLU A 583 -14.53 6.78 19.44
N GLY A 584 -15.14 7.23 20.55
CA GLY A 584 -16.56 7.46 20.66
C GLY A 584 -16.91 8.87 20.20
N ARG A 585 -18.19 9.25 20.26
CA ARG A 585 -18.67 10.51 19.69
C ARG A 585 -19.75 11.14 20.53
N ALA A 586 -19.70 12.45 20.72
CA ALA A 586 -20.79 13.29 21.17
C ALA A 586 -21.26 14.17 20.00
N VAL A 587 -22.56 14.22 19.77
CA VAL A 587 -23.18 15.00 18.69
C VAL A 587 -24.25 15.91 19.27
N ARG A 588 -24.29 17.16 18.80
CA ARG A 588 -25.40 18.08 19.03
C ARG A 588 -25.68 18.84 17.74
N GLY A 589 -26.86 18.61 17.15
CA GLY A 589 -27.19 19.13 15.83
C GLY A 589 -26.25 18.56 14.76
N GLU A 590 -25.58 19.44 14.01
CA GLU A 590 -24.57 19.08 12.99
C GLU A 590 -23.14 19.04 13.55
N GLU A 591 -22.94 19.47 14.80
CA GLU A 591 -21.62 19.53 15.40
C GLU A 591 -21.27 18.23 16.14
N THR A 592 -19.99 17.82 16.05
CA THR A 592 -19.48 16.56 16.62
C THR A 592 -18.21 16.82 17.43
N ALA A 593 -18.06 16.12 18.57
CA ALA A 593 -16.84 16.02 19.33
C ALA A 593 -16.46 14.54 19.48
N SER A 594 -15.18 14.21 19.30
CA SER A 594 -14.68 12.86 19.59
C SER A 594 -14.54 12.65 21.09
N LEU A 595 -14.85 11.44 21.54
CA LEU A 595 -14.74 11.02 22.92
C LEU A 595 -13.73 9.89 23.01
N TRP A 596 -12.66 10.09 23.77
CA TRP A 596 -11.68 9.04 24.03
C TRP A 596 -12.16 8.19 25.21
N PRO A 597 -12.26 6.85 25.04
CA PRO A 597 -12.66 5.97 26.13
C PRO A 597 -11.53 5.83 27.14
N GLU A 598 -11.87 6.07 28.40
CA GLU A 598 -10.98 5.93 29.54
C GLU A 598 -11.21 4.58 30.23
N THR A 599 -10.16 3.96 30.76
CA THR A 599 -10.26 2.58 31.25
C THR A 599 -10.90 2.50 32.64
N THR A 600 -10.76 3.57 33.42
CA THR A 600 -11.31 3.69 34.75
C THR A 600 -12.09 5.00 34.92
N LEU A 601 -12.99 5.00 35.92
CA LEU A 601 -13.69 6.22 36.32
C LEU A 601 -12.70 7.31 36.78
N GLU A 602 -11.58 6.89 37.37
CA GLU A 602 -10.54 7.78 37.87
C GLU A 602 -9.86 8.55 36.73
N ASP A 603 -9.45 7.83 35.69
CA ASP A 603 -8.83 8.39 34.49
C ASP A 603 -9.81 9.31 33.74
N ALA A 604 -11.08 8.91 33.66
CA ALA A 604 -12.13 9.74 33.07
C ALA A 604 -12.31 11.08 33.79
N VAL A 605 -12.33 11.06 35.13
CA VAL A 605 -12.39 12.31 35.90
C VAL A 605 -11.13 13.14 35.68
N ARG A 606 -9.94 12.52 35.61
CA ARG A 606 -8.68 13.21 35.30
C ARG A 606 -8.74 13.92 33.94
N ALA A 607 -9.40 13.34 32.95
CA ALA A 607 -9.57 13.91 31.62
C ALA A 607 -10.29 15.27 31.58
N LEU A 608 -11.04 15.67 32.63
CA LEU A 608 -11.64 17.02 32.74
C LEU A 608 -10.60 18.15 32.76
N ARG A 609 -9.35 17.86 33.12
CA ARG A 609 -8.25 18.84 33.12
C ARG A 609 -7.39 18.78 31.86
N HIS A 610 -7.52 17.72 31.05
CA HIS A 610 -6.64 17.54 29.92
C HIS A 610 -6.99 18.50 28.78
N PRO A 611 -5.98 19.16 28.17
CA PRO A 611 -6.20 20.18 27.14
C PRO A 611 -6.75 19.62 25.81
N TRP A 612 -6.63 18.31 25.57
CA TRP A 612 -7.20 17.64 24.40
C TRP A 612 -8.64 17.19 24.58
N SER A 613 -9.15 17.18 25.81
CA SER A 613 -10.55 16.89 26.04
C SER A 613 -11.33 18.10 25.49
N VAL A 614 -12.45 17.85 24.81
CA VAL A 614 -13.26 18.91 24.19
C VAL A 614 -14.65 18.94 24.85
N PRO A 615 -15.20 20.12 25.18
CA PRO A 615 -16.58 20.22 25.65
C PRO A 615 -17.56 19.74 24.57
N VAL A 616 -18.77 19.39 25.01
CA VAL A 616 -19.90 19.06 24.14
C VAL A 616 -20.09 20.17 23.11
N PRO A 617 -20.38 19.82 21.85
CA PRO A 617 -20.60 20.82 20.80
C PRO A 617 -21.76 21.79 21.10
N ASN A 618 -21.66 23.01 20.59
CA ASN A 618 -22.59 24.12 20.84
C ASN A 618 -23.73 24.19 19.80
N GLY A 619 -24.13 23.05 19.25
CA GLY A 619 -25.22 22.95 18.27
C GLY A 619 -26.63 23.02 18.90
N PRO A 620 -27.68 23.08 18.07
CA PRO A 620 -29.06 23.01 18.55
C PRO A 620 -29.49 21.57 18.89
N GLY A 621 -30.38 21.43 19.88
CA GLY A 621 -31.05 20.17 20.19
C GLY A 621 -30.35 19.30 21.25
N PRO A 622 -30.80 18.05 21.43
CA PRO A 622 -30.29 17.18 22.48
C PRO A 622 -28.88 16.68 22.17
N VAL A 623 -28.17 16.26 23.23
CA VAL A 623 -26.86 15.61 23.10
C VAL A 623 -27.07 14.13 22.84
N SER A 624 -26.46 13.61 21.78
CA SER A 624 -26.41 12.19 21.49
C SER A 624 -24.99 11.67 21.61
N VAL A 625 -24.83 10.46 22.14
CA VAL A 625 -23.52 9.82 22.32
C VAL A 625 -23.50 8.44 21.69
N ALA A 626 -22.36 8.09 21.09
CA ALA A 626 -22.02 6.75 20.64
C ALA A 626 -20.73 6.30 21.33
N ALA A 627 -20.77 5.16 22.02
CA ALA A 627 -19.57 4.47 22.45
C ALA A 627 -18.95 3.69 21.27
N PRO A 628 -17.62 3.56 21.19
CA PRO A 628 -16.97 2.86 20.09
C PRO A 628 -17.47 1.40 20.01
N PRO A 629 -17.68 0.83 18.80
CA PRO A 629 -18.08 -0.56 18.63
C PRO A 629 -17.18 -1.55 19.37
N ALA A 630 -17.76 -2.65 19.83
CA ALA A 630 -17.10 -3.67 20.63
C ALA A 630 -17.78 -5.03 20.45
N LEU A 631 -17.01 -6.12 20.50
CA LEU A 631 -17.57 -7.46 20.41
C LEU A 631 -18.60 -7.70 21.52
N GLY A 632 -19.83 -8.05 21.13
CA GLY A 632 -20.92 -8.32 22.06
C GLY A 632 -21.57 -7.07 22.68
N HIS A 633 -21.15 -5.88 22.25
CA HIS A 633 -21.70 -4.57 22.64
C HIS A 633 -21.82 -4.37 24.17
N PRO A 634 -20.77 -4.61 24.97
CA PRO A 634 -20.80 -4.39 26.41
C PRO A 634 -21.24 -2.96 26.77
N PRO A 635 -21.87 -2.76 27.95
CA PRO A 635 -22.22 -1.43 28.42
C PRO A 635 -20.95 -0.60 28.66
N THR A 636 -20.98 0.64 28.19
CA THR A 636 -19.98 1.70 28.40
C THR A 636 -20.62 2.78 29.25
N THR A 637 -19.91 3.23 30.29
CA THR A 637 -20.40 4.32 31.14
C THR A 637 -20.14 5.65 30.45
N VAL A 638 -21.16 6.51 30.40
CA VAL A 638 -21.05 7.89 29.92
C VAL A 638 -21.26 8.83 31.10
N LEU A 639 -20.41 9.83 31.25
CA LEU A 639 -20.52 10.86 32.28
C LEU A 639 -20.70 12.21 31.62
N ALA A 640 -21.55 13.07 32.19
CA ALA A 640 -21.63 14.47 31.80
C ALA A 640 -21.37 15.37 33.01
N TYR A 641 -20.47 16.33 32.85
CA TYR A 641 -20.07 17.29 33.89
C TYR A 641 -20.26 18.73 33.39
N ALA A 642 -20.82 19.60 34.22
CA ALA A 642 -20.85 21.04 33.94
C ALA A 642 -19.76 21.76 34.76
N PRO A 643 -19.06 22.76 34.18
CA PRO A 643 -18.16 23.60 34.95
C PRO A 643 -18.95 24.43 35.97
N VAL A 644 -18.38 24.61 37.14
CA VAL A 644 -18.92 25.45 38.23
C VAL A 644 -17.93 26.59 38.48
N PRO A 645 -18.39 27.86 38.55
CA PRO A 645 -17.53 28.97 38.91
C PRO A 645 -16.79 28.71 40.23
N TYR A 646 -15.53 29.12 40.30
CA TYR A 646 -14.67 28.92 41.49
C TYR A 646 -15.33 29.44 42.77
N GLU A 647 -16.02 30.57 42.67
CA GLU A 647 -16.67 31.25 43.78
C GLU A 647 -17.88 30.47 44.32
N ASP A 648 -18.53 29.68 43.46
CA ASP A 648 -19.77 28.95 43.73
C ASP A 648 -19.52 27.45 44.03
N PHE A 649 -18.30 26.96 43.85
CA PHE A 649 -17.97 25.54 44.06
C PHE A 649 -17.93 25.17 45.55
N ASP A 650 -18.56 24.04 45.90
CA ASP A 650 -18.57 23.51 47.27
C ASP A 650 -17.36 22.59 47.51
N PHE A 651 -16.25 23.18 47.93
CA PHE A 651 -15.01 22.47 48.26
C PHE A 651 -15.17 21.43 49.38
N ALA A 652 -16.17 21.60 50.27
CA ALA A 652 -16.38 20.69 51.39
C ALA A 652 -17.12 19.42 50.97
N ALA A 653 -17.94 19.51 49.93
CA ALA A 653 -18.67 18.38 49.34
C ALA A 653 -17.92 17.71 48.17
N ALA A 654 -16.86 18.35 47.67
CA ALA A 654 -16.06 17.84 46.57
C ALA A 654 -15.32 16.55 46.94
N ALA A 655 -15.30 15.60 46.01
CA ALA A 655 -14.40 14.46 46.11
C ALA A 655 -12.95 14.93 45.89
N ARG A 656 -12.00 14.27 46.55
CA ARG A 656 -10.58 14.49 46.27
C ARG A 656 -10.30 14.16 44.80
N PRO A 657 -9.62 15.06 44.06
CA PRO A 657 -9.14 14.77 42.72
C PRO A 657 -8.33 13.47 42.62
N PRO A 658 -8.41 12.75 41.49
CA PRO A 658 -7.62 11.54 41.29
C PRO A 658 -6.12 11.79 41.14
N ASP A 659 -5.74 12.95 40.63
CA ASP A 659 -4.37 13.40 40.37
C ASP A 659 -3.69 14.06 41.58
N VAL A 660 -4.38 14.14 42.72
CA VAL A 660 -3.81 14.65 43.96
C VAL A 660 -3.86 13.60 45.06
N ARG A 661 -2.78 13.49 45.81
CA ARG A 661 -2.62 12.55 46.92
C ARG A 661 -2.71 13.28 48.26
N PRO A 662 -3.06 12.59 49.36
CA PRO A 662 -2.96 13.17 50.69
C PRO A 662 -1.56 13.75 50.96
N ALA A 663 -1.52 14.92 51.58
CA ALA A 663 -0.26 15.59 51.91
C ALA A 663 0.62 14.70 52.79
N GLY A 664 1.91 14.62 52.44
CA GLY A 664 2.91 13.84 53.19
C GLY A 664 2.95 12.34 52.88
N GLU A 665 2.05 11.81 52.05
CA GLU A 665 2.25 10.47 51.48
C GLU A 665 3.47 10.48 50.52
N PRO A 666 4.23 9.39 50.37
CA PRO A 666 5.25 9.32 49.33
C PRO A 666 4.57 9.31 47.95
N ALA A 667 5.23 9.88 46.93
CA ALA A 667 4.82 9.62 45.56
C ALA A 667 4.90 8.10 45.30
N PRO A 668 3.90 7.49 44.64
CA PRO A 668 4.01 6.16 44.07
C PRO A 668 5.35 5.98 43.37
N VAL A 669 5.97 4.81 43.53
CA VAL A 669 7.25 4.48 42.88
C VAL A 669 7.11 4.45 41.35
N ALA A 670 5.86 4.41 40.85
CA ALA A 670 5.44 4.43 39.46
C ALA A 670 4.86 5.79 38.99
N ASP A 671 4.83 6.83 39.84
CA ASP A 671 4.43 8.18 39.40
C ASP A 671 5.61 8.85 38.65
N GLU A 672 6.07 8.18 37.58
CA GLU A 672 6.43 8.87 36.36
C GLU A 672 5.11 9.28 35.74
N TRP A 673 4.59 10.44 36.16
CA TRP A 673 3.55 11.16 35.43
C TRP A 673 3.79 10.99 33.91
N PRO A 674 2.80 10.62 33.07
CA PRO A 674 3.07 9.97 31.78
C PRO A 674 4.07 10.76 30.92
N GLY A 675 5.32 10.29 30.88
CA GLY A 675 6.44 10.93 30.15
C GLY A 675 7.54 11.58 31.01
N PHE A 676 7.32 11.79 32.30
CA PHE A 676 8.30 12.35 33.23
C PHE A 676 9.14 11.23 33.84
N GLY A 677 10.34 11.03 33.30
CA GLY A 677 11.37 10.25 33.98
C GLY A 677 11.83 10.92 35.29
N ARG A 678 13.03 10.60 35.76
CA ARG A 678 13.57 11.14 37.01
C ARG A 678 13.56 12.69 37.07
N VAL A 679 12.63 13.25 37.84
CA VAL A 679 12.52 14.71 38.05
C VAL A 679 13.55 15.26 39.03
N THR A 680 13.99 16.50 38.81
CA THR A 680 14.87 17.27 39.69
C THR A 680 14.15 18.52 40.19
N VAL A 681 14.15 18.73 41.51
CA VAL A 681 13.66 19.97 42.11
C VAL A 681 14.68 21.08 41.86
N GLN A 682 14.26 22.16 41.20
CA GLN A 682 15.11 23.30 40.87
C GLN A 682 15.04 24.40 41.92
N ASP A 683 13.82 24.71 42.35
CA ASP A 683 13.50 25.85 43.23
C ASP A 683 12.20 25.58 43.98
N GLY A 684 11.87 26.38 44.97
CA GLY A 684 10.62 26.23 45.72
C GLY A 684 10.24 27.43 46.56
N ALA A 685 8.96 27.51 46.90
CA ALA A 685 8.37 28.58 47.70
C ALA A 685 7.32 28.05 48.67
N THR A 686 7.13 28.79 49.75
CA THR A 686 6.11 28.59 50.77
C THR A 686 5.31 29.89 50.95
N GLN A 687 4.31 29.86 51.82
CA GLN A 687 3.52 31.05 52.15
C GLN A 687 4.37 32.24 52.67
N GLU A 688 5.49 31.97 53.33
CA GLU A 688 6.40 33.01 53.85
C GLU A 688 7.19 33.74 52.76
N ASP A 689 7.30 33.15 51.57
CA ASP A 689 8.09 33.67 50.44
C ASP A 689 7.29 34.61 49.53
N LEU A 690 5.98 34.76 49.77
CA LEU A 690 5.11 35.62 48.96
C LEU A 690 5.36 37.11 49.23
N ASP A 691 5.48 37.89 48.15
CA ASP A 691 5.41 39.36 48.14
C ASP A 691 4.15 39.80 47.38
N ASP A 692 3.22 40.45 48.07
CA ASP A 692 1.90 40.86 47.54
C ASP A 692 1.12 39.71 46.86
N GLY A 693 1.18 38.51 47.45
CA GLY A 693 0.53 37.30 46.92
C GLY A 693 1.24 36.67 45.73
N ARG A 694 2.48 37.08 45.43
CA ARG A 694 3.27 36.56 44.31
C ARG A 694 4.64 36.05 44.75
N VAL A 695 5.16 35.08 44.02
CA VAL A 695 6.55 34.64 44.14
C VAL A 695 7.11 34.34 42.75
N THR A 696 8.39 34.61 42.55
CA THR A 696 9.11 34.26 41.32
C THR A 696 10.12 33.17 41.63
N LEU A 697 10.01 32.07 40.89
CA LEU A 697 10.86 30.89 40.97
C LEU A 697 11.65 30.74 39.67
N THR A 698 12.81 30.10 39.72
CA THR A 698 13.69 29.94 38.55
C THR A 698 13.99 28.47 38.26
N ALA A 699 13.98 28.09 36.99
CA ALA A 699 14.35 26.75 36.55
C ALA A 699 15.32 26.82 35.38
N ALA A 700 16.35 25.95 35.35
CA ALA A 700 17.36 25.96 34.30
C ALA A 700 17.25 24.75 33.36
N GLY A 701 17.28 25.00 32.05
CA GLY A 701 17.93 24.10 31.07
C GLY A 701 17.32 22.71 30.86
N ALA A 702 15.99 22.58 30.82
CA ALA A 702 15.32 21.30 30.64
C ALA A 702 14.30 21.32 29.49
N PRO A 703 14.13 20.21 28.75
CA PRO A 703 13.06 20.09 27.76
C PRO A 703 11.64 20.11 28.36
N TRP A 704 11.51 19.99 29.69
CA TRP A 704 10.25 19.88 30.43
C TRP A 704 10.25 20.72 31.71
N LEU A 705 9.08 21.28 32.05
CA LEU A 705 8.85 22.09 33.25
C LEU A 705 7.51 21.71 33.90
N GLY A 706 7.54 21.41 35.20
CA GLY A 706 6.36 21.16 36.02
C GLY A 706 6.47 21.77 37.41
N ALA A 707 5.42 21.61 38.22
CA ALA A 707 5.43 21.98 39.63
C ALA A 707 4.79 20.89 40.49
N ARG A 708 5.38 20.63 41.65
CA ARG A 708 4.74 19.90 42.75
C ARG A 708 4.18 20.92 43.73
N VAL A 709 2.88 20.85 43.99
CA VAL A 709 2.19 21.80 44.86
C VAL A 709 1.52 21.03 45.99
N THR A 710 1.82 21.40 47.22
CA THR A 710 1.09 20.94 48.41
C THR A 710 0.22 22.08 48.91
N THR A 711 -1.04 21.82 49.20
CA THR A 711 -2.02 22.85 49.60
C THR A 711 -2.90 22.33 50.74
N GLU A 712 -3.33 23.24 51.62
CA GLU A 712 -4.43 23.00 52.57
C GLU A 712 -5.51 24.09 52.40
N GLY A 713 -6.77 23.65 52.46
CA GLY A 713 -7.94 24.54 52.35
C GLY A 713 -8.26 24.99 50.92
N ARG A 714 -9.21 25.92 50.82
CA ARG A 714 -9.68 26.49 49.56
C ARG A 714 -8.66 27.50 49.03
N GLY A 715 -8.24 27.38 47.78
CA GLY A 715 -7.42 28.38 47.12
C GLY A 715 -7.19 28.12 45.63
N ARG A 716 -6.46 29.00 44.97
CA ARG A 716 -6.01 28.82 43.58
C ARG A 716 -4.65 29.50 43.36
N MET A 717 -3.90 29.00 42.39
CA MET A 717 -2.59 29.53 41.99
C MET A 717 -2.60 29.80 40.49
N ARG A 718 -2.02 30.92 40.05
CA ARG A 718 -1.77 31.21 38.65
C ARG A 718 -0.30 31.05 38.34
N PHE A 719 0.04 30.22 37.36
CA PHE A 719 1.42 30.03 36.90
C PHE A 719 1.66 30.81 35.61
N LEU A 720 2.67 31.67 35.62
CA LEU A 720 3.15 32.42 34.46
C LEU A 720 4.58 31.98 34.13
N VAL A 721 4.79 31.40 32.97
CA VAL A 721 6.10 30.99 32.46
C VAL A 721 6.62 32.09 31.53
N ASP A 722 7.74 32.72 31.89
CA ASP A 722 8.31 33.90 31.23
C ASP A 722 7.29 35.06 31.04
N GLY A 723 6.38 35.21 32.00
CA GLY A 723 5.35 36.25 32.00
C GLY A 723 4.09 35.92 31.19
N GLU A 724 4.02 34.77 30.53
CA GLU A 724 2.83 34.28 29.83
C GLU A 724 2.16 33.16 30.63
N PRO A 725 0.82 32.99 30.58
CA PRO A 725 0.14 31.87 31.23
C PRO A 725 0.75 30.52 30.85
N ALA A 726 0.95 29.66 31.84
CA ALA A 726 1.49 28.32 31.62
C ALA A 726 0.68 27.56 30.54
N GLU A 727 1.39 27.06 29.53
CA GLU A 727 0.78 26.53 28.30
C GLU A 727 -0.05 25.27 28.57
N ALA A 728 0.40 24.41 29.49
CA ALA A 728 -0.33 23.20 29.87
C ALA A 728 -1.54 23.46 30.78
N LEU A 729 -1.70 24.68 31.30
CA LEU A 729 -2.91 25.18 31.97
C LEU A 729 -3.76 26.01 30.98
N TRP A 730 -3.78 25.58 29.72
CA TRP A 730 -4.61 26.14 28.68
C TRP A 730 -6.10 26.08 29.04
N GLY A 731 -6.85 27.14 28.74
CA GLY A 731 -8.28 27.23 29.04
C GLY A 731 -8.62 27.76 30.44
N THR A 732 -7.65 27.79 31.36
CA THR A 732 -7.80 28.41 32.69
C THR A 732 -6.98 29.68 32.86
N ASP A 733 -6.37 30.21 31.79
CA ASP A 733 -5.51 31.41 31.86
C ASP A 733 -4.35 31.26 32.87
N GLY A 734 -3.81 30.03 32.99
CA GLY A 734 -2.73 29.68 33.90
C GLY A 734 -3.18 29.35 35.32
N TRP A 735 -4.49 29.37 35.62
CA TRP A 735 -5.02 29.08 36.95
C TRP A 735 -5.13 27.57 37.24
N TRP A 736 -4.76 27.20 38.45
CA TRP A 736 -4.87 25.84 39.00
C TRP A 736 -5.45 25.89 40.42
N SER A 737 -6.22 24.88 40.81
CA SER A 737 -6.71 24.68 42.17
C SER A 737 -6.71 23.19 42.53
N SER A 738 -6.51 22.88 43.81
CA SER A 738 -6.71 21.53 44.35
C SER A 738 -8.19 21.12 44.33
N TRP A 739 -9.13 22.08 44.26
CA TRP A 739 -10.58 21.82 44.26
C TRP A 739 -11.07 20.95 45.42
N THR A 740 -10.34 20.93 46.54
CA THR A 740 -10.70 20.23 47.78
C THR A 740 -10.26 21.03 49.00
N LEU A 741 -10.90 20.81 50.15
CA LEU A 741 -10.42 21.32 51.45
C LEU A 741 -9.37 20.42 52.10
N GLU A 742 -9.22 19.18 51.63
CA GLU A 742 -8.22 18.25 52.16
C GLU A 742 -6.80 18.77 51.93
N ALA A 743 -5.91 18.51 52.88
CA ALA A 743 -4.48 18.73 52.68
C ALA A 743 -3.96 17.72 51.65
N VAL A 744 -3.52 18.21 50.49
CA VAL A 744 -3.14 17.37 49.34
C VAL A 744 -1.86 17.86 48.68
N THR A 745 -1.19 16.94 47.99
CA THR A 745 -0.06 17.22 47.09
C THR A 745 -0.46 16.80 45.68
N GLY A 746 -0.31 17.69 44.71
CA GLY A 746 -0.48 17.42 43.27
C GLY A 746 0.78 17.78 42.49
N GLU A 747 0.95 17.17 41.33
CA GLU A 747 2.00 17.50 40.36
C GLU A 747 1.33 17.97 39.05
N LEU A 748 1.82 19.06 38.46
CA LEU A 748 1.17 19.73 37.32
C LEU A 748 2.16 20.22 36.25
N GLU A 749 1.71 20.21 34.98
CA GLU A 749 2.53 20.57 33.81
C GLU A 749 2.41 22.05 33.57
N LEU A 750 3.55 22.68 33.29
CA LEU A 750 3.62 24.11 33.04
C LEU A 750 3.99 24.43 31.58
N ALA A 751 4.69 23.53 30.88
CA ALA A 751 5.07 23.71 29.48
C ALA A 751 5.16 22.38 28.71
N TRP A 752 4.73 22.37 27.44
CA TRP A 752 4.74 21.19 26.57
C TRP A 752 6.16 20.79 26.09
N PRO A 753 6.40 19.50 25.83
CA PRO A 753 7.63 18.98 25.26
C PRO A 753 7.76 19.30 23.77
N GLY A 754 8.63 20.23 23.41
CA GLY A 754 8.94 20.44 21.99
C GLY A 754 9.80 21.67 21.70
N GLY A 755 9.73 22.69 22.54
CA GLY A 755 10.59 23.85 22.47
C GLY A 755 11.71 23.74 23.49
N GLY A 756 12.80 23.03 23.19
CA GLY A 756 13.92 22.85 24.12
C GLY A 756 14.30 24.14 24.85
N LEU A 757 14.04 24.21 26.16
CA LEU A 757 14.29 25.41 26.97
C LEU A 757 15.77 25.39 27.39
N GLY A 758 16.66 25.69 26.46
CA GLY A 758 18.11 25.79 26.70
C GLY A 758 18.53 27.04 27.49
N ARG A 759 17.60 27.70 28.19
CA ARG A 759 17.82 28.93 28.97
C ARG A 759 17.20 28.80 30.36
N GLU A 760 17.58 29.72 31.24
CA GLU A 760 16.89 29.94 32.51
C GLU A 760 15.46 30.45 32.22
N ILE A 761 14.49 29.85 32.90
CA ILE A 761 13.05 30.13 32.79
C ILE A 761 12.60 30.78 34.09
N GLU A 762 11.87 31.88 33.97
CA GLU A 762 11.24 32.55 35.11
C GLU A 762 9.79 32.04 35.25
N VAL A 763 9.43 31.54 36.43
CA VAL A 763 8.05 31.15 36.74
C VAL A 763 7.51 32.06 37.84
N THR A 764 6.59 32.95 37.49
CA THR A 764 5.85 33.73 38.48
C THR A 764 4.60 32.96 38.90
N VAL A 765 4.41 32.79 40.21
CA VAL A 765 3.21 32.21 40.77
C VAL A 765 2.43 33.27 41.53
N GLU A 766 1.16 33.47 41.17
CA GLU A 766 0.20 34.28 41.92
C GLU A 766 -0.67 33.35 42.77
N VAL A 767 -0.84 33.63 44.06
CA VAL A 767 -1.58 32.75 44.99
C VAL A 767 -2.77 33.49 45.59
N GLU A 768 -3.94 32.86 45.55
CA GLU A 768 -5.19 33.37 46.14
C GLU A 768 -5.80 32.33 47.10
N ASP A 769 -6.33 32.84 48.22
CA ASP A 769 -7.18 32.16 49.20
C ASP A 769 -6.63 30.94 49.98
N TYR A 770 -5.54 30.29 49.56
CA TYR A 770 -4.98 29.12 50.27
C TYR A 770 -4.58 29.42 51.72
N GLU A 771 -4.91 28.50 52.63
CA GLU A 771 -4.58 28.63 54.06
C GLU A 771 -3.09 28.37 54.31
N ASP A 772 -2.55 27.31 53.71
CA ASP A 772 -1.12 26.95 53.70
C ASP A 772 -0.77 26.29 52.36
N PHE A 773 0.49 26.47 51.90
CA PHE A 773 0.98 25.83 50.69
C PHE A 773 2.51 25.74 50.62
N SER A 774 2.98 24.81 49.78
CA SER A 774 4.36 24.76 49.29
C SER A 774 4.40 24.43 47.80
N ILE A 775 5.34 25.01 47.07
CA ILE A 775 5.58 24.81 45.64
C ILE A 775 7.01 24.35 45.46
N GLU A 776 7.22 23.32 44.65
CA GLU A 776 8.54 22.91 44.16
C GLU A 776 8.50 22.91 42.63
N LEU A 777 9.40 23.65 41.97
CA LEU A 777 9.57 23.57 40.53
C LEU A 777 10.36 22.31 40.16
N LEU A 778 9.84 21.59 39.17
CA LEU A 778 10.37 20.32 38.69
C LEU A 778 10.87 20.47 37.25
N THR A 779 12.02 19.87 36.96
CA THR A 779 12.53 19.70 35.59
C THR A 779 13.05 18.28 35.34
N GLN A 780 13.18 17.90 34.07
CA GLN A 780 13.73 16.61 33.63
C GLN A 780 15.05 16.78 32.89
#